data_AF-A0A644UG72-F1
#
_entry.id   AF-A0A644UG72-F1
#
_cell.length_a   1.000
_cell.length_b   1.000
_cell.length_c   1.000
_cell.angle_alpha   90.00
_cell.angle_beta   90.00
_cell.angle_gamma   90.00
#
_symmetry.space_group_name_H-M   'P 1'
#
loop_
_entity.id
_entity.type
_entity.pdbx_description
1 polymer ?
#
loop_
_entity_poly.entity_id
_entity_poly.type
_entity_poly.pdbx_seq_one_letter_code
_entity_poly.pdbx_strand_id
1 'polypeptide(L)'
;MDHFSPPEYSCTSDWEEIFTEDPDNRSRVVWLQSKKYLNITGQPLYLNAINRQSICFYKCCLKHKKEGLLIYPTHDLCITSLLALEGLYYNYANKHEFDGKDKILIISSRVSLRNEIREYFKMLKAGSLPIYYQLFPVARVTSNGGFNRFSDLKKTNVEPKLFISPNLDALPAKNLAEQIFCVIVEADSFWDSNKEDVLRNWIAESNIAHLFWIASDPTPPYFYKLIESKQLPYWGWNAEELKIDSQFDESSFKAGDFDKNQPFCQNYDEIQNKFSGIIKVIVPVKEDYLNKEFKKCRKTYFQLLESARKSRLNSGISFAYRFIGCVNVLEETISPLSYSEKQLEGRWGYTSAIKSLKILESQAESIKKESPFFSSYAIDAVDRLKAIYHYMLEKKSGKYLVILEIINEALQNNKRIVIIAKNGIYRSALEDYLIKEKNHNILELNENGIYFSTIDDISRTFNDIGAVTTCVLYGCPRYYNNFILSLSKTERLGIVVYESEIPFLKTMFNVIDDMKNILSSEKKGKSVSGILSSQRLTNYMLNYPSPSSKQDSRSKIITICPTDAELGDFTYKSIMSDFFMEELDIENECAEDFDTDDVLSENEKDYRNTVPAIKVSFSSGKSILLRVNKQVQIFDNIRMKVKDITASHLAKNHILILVENSTKKTISSSIISKVRSDPKMTAVIFYQKYWIKCLSDGMFEYNDTPNTLLEKLWEKGAKSPETPTAIYLWLKEAVLGPQDPENIRRIGEIYNKELLIRDWKLVAESIKRLRGIHRGLARKLYHLIPKAAIEFENQESENTIIDEELELSLEDFRNSISLEMVISCEKVGDIPISQLDKLNFNTQGKYDN
;
A
#
# COMPACT_ATOMS: atom_id res chain seq x y z
N MET A 1 -6.90 22.56 -38.92
CA MET A 1 -7.63 21.94 -37.79
C MET A 1 -9.11 22.34 -37.81
N ASP A 2 -9.62 22.79 -38.97
CA ASP A 2 -11.04 23.08 -39.18
C ASP A 2 -11.67 21.90 -39.92
N HIS A 3 -12.94 21.61 -39.61
CA HIS A 3 -13.74 20.44 -40.00
C HIS A 3 -13.78 19.28 -38.98
N PHE A 4 -14.22 19.60 -37.76
CA PHE A 4 -15.05 18.68 -36.98
C PHE A 4 -16.35 19.43 -36.64
N SER A 5 -17.34 19.35 -37.53
CA SER A 5 -18.71 19.82 -37.25
C SER A 5 -19.52 18.64 -36.72
N PRO A 6 -20.02 18.68 -35.46
CA PRO A 6 -20.79 17.59 -34.89
C PRO A 6 -22.22 17.56 -35.48
N PRO A 7 -22.82 16.37 -35.65
CA PRO A 7 -24.19 16.24 -36.15
C PRO A 7 -25.23 16.65 -35.09
N GLU A 8 -26.31 17.28 -35.54
CA GLU A 8 -27.47 17.66 -34.73
C GLU A 8 -28.38 16.44 -34.48
N TYR A 9 -28.33 15.83 -33.30
CA TYR A 9 -29.27 14.78 -32.88
C TYR A 9 -29.70 14.91 -31.41
N SER A 10 -30.89 14.37 -31.10
CA SER A 10 -31.53 14.38 -29.78
C SER A 10 -30.85 13.44 -28.78
N CYS A 11 -30.75 13.90 -27.53
CA CYS A 11 -29.88 13.36 -26.49
C CYS A 11 -30.47 12.14 -25.73
N THR A 12 -30.40 10.96 -26.35
CA THR A 12 -30.12 9.70 -25.64
C THR A 12 -28.60 9.51 -25.68
N SER A 13 -27.93 9.04 -24.61
CA SER A 13 -26.52 8.64 -24.83
C SER A 13 -26.55 7.35 -25.63
N ASP A 14 -25.83 7.29 -26.73
CA ASP A 14 -25.74 6.11 -27.60
C ASP A 14 -25.45 4.79 -26.84
N TRP A 15 -24.81 4.88 -25.66
CA TRP A 15 -24.66 3.77 -24.71
C TRP A 15 -25.98 3.11 -24.29
N GLU A 16 -27.01 3.90 -24.03
CA GLU A 16 -28.31 3.46 -23.54
C GLU A 16 -29.09 2.72 -24.65
N GLU A 17 -29.00 3.17 -25.91
CA GLU A 17 -29.54 2.43 -27.07
C GLU A 17 -28.79 1.10 -27.28
N ILE A 18 -27.45 1.10 -27.25
CA ILE A 18 -26.63 -0.11 -27.43
C ILE A 18 -26.86 -1.16 -26.34
N PHE A 19 -27.03 -0.75 -25.08
CA PHE A 19 -27.37 -1.68 -23.99
C PHE A 19 -28.82 -2.21 -24.07
N THR A 20 -29.71 -1.54 -24.82
CA THR A 20 -31.14 -1.89 -24.88
C THR A 20 -31.54 -2.72 -26.10
N GLU A 21 -30.90 -2.54 -27.26
CA GLU A 21 -31.39 -3.10 -28.52
C GLU A 21 -30.81 -4.47 -28.92
N ASP A 22 -29.61 -4.83 -28.47
CA ASP A 22 -28.96 -6.11 -28.85
C ASP A 22 -28.42 -6.85 -27.61
N PRO A 23 -29.00 -8.02 -27.24
CA PRO A 23 -28.53 -8.85 -26.12
C PRO A 23 -27.04 -9.19 -26.19
N ASP A 24 -26.47 -9.35 -27.39
CA ASP A 24 -25.08 -9.76 -27.61
C ASP A 24 -24.10 -8.60 -27.44
N ASN A 25 -24.57 -7.34 -27.52
CA ASN A 25 -23.74 -6.14 -27.32
C ASN A 25 -23.75 -5.60 -25.89
N ARG A 26 -24.57 -6.17 -24.99
CA ARG A 26 -24.76 -5.65 -23.62
C ARG A 26 -23.51 -5.66 -22.74
N SER A 27 -22.53 -6.52 -23.05
CA SER A 27 -21.26 -6.61 -22.30
C SER A 27 -20.14 -5.73 -22.84
N ARG A 28 -20.29 -5.19 -24.06
CA ARG A 28 -19.26 -4.45 -24.80
C ARG A 28 -19.48 -2.95 -24.70
N VAL A 29 -18.41 -2.20 -24.42
CA VAL A 29 -18.42 -0.74 -24.55
C VAL A 29 -17.95 -0.37 -25.96
N VAL A 30 -18.92 -0.26 -26.85
CA VAL A 30 -18.75 0.24 -28.22
C VAL A 30 -19.03 1.74 -28.26
N TRP A 31 -18.00 2.59 -28.39
CA TRP A 31 -18.26 4.02 -28.62
C TRP A 31 -18.77 4.28 -30.03
N LEU A 32 -19.83 5.08 -30.16
CA LEU A 32 -20.48 5.21 -31.45
C LEU A 32 -21.22 6.53 -31.68
N GLN A 33 -20.50 7.66 -31.85
CA GLN A 33 -21.11 8.78 -32.61
C GLN A 33 -21.25 8.46 -34.12
N SER A 34 -20.92 7.22 -34.53
CA SER A 34 -20.66 6.77 -35.90
C SER A 34 -19.87 5.46 -36.10
N LYS A 35 -19.21 4.86 -35.08
CA LYS A 35 -18.35 3.62 -35.09
C LYS A 35 -16.88 3.78 -34.68
N LYS A 36 -16.50 4.74 -33.82
CA LYS A 36 -15.10 4.83 -33.31
C LYS A 36 -14.93 4.41 -31.84
N TYR A 37 -15.09 3.11 -31.63
CA TYR A 37 -14.96 2.32 -30.39
C TYR A 37 -13.97 2.87 -29.35
N LEU A 38 -14.46 3.15 -28.14
CA LEU A 38 -13.63 3.30 -26.94
C LEU A 38 -12.94 1.96 -26.73
N ASN A 39 -11.63 1.97 -26.68
CA ASN A 39 -10.83 0.76 -26.61
C ASN A 39 -9.65 0.96 -25.66
N ILE A 40 -9.16 -0.14 -25.12
CA ILE A 40 -7.94 -0.21 -24.34
C ILE A 40 -6.87 -0.75 -25.27
N THR A 41 -5.89 0.08 -25.61
CA THR A 41 -4.74 -0.37 -26.43
C THR A 41 -5.12 -1.02 -27.77
N GLY A 42 -6.27 -0.67 -28.35
CA GLY A 42 -6.79 -1.25 -29.61
C GLY A 42 -7.78 -2.39 -29.43
N GLN A 43 -7.96 -2.90 -28.20
CA GLN A 43 -8.95 -3.94 -27.88
C GLN A 43 -10.26 -3.34 -27.37
N PRO A 44 -11.42 -3.89 -27.74
CA PRO A 44 -12.70 -3.45 -27.20
C PRO A 44 -12.66 -3.37 -25.67
N LEU A 45 -13.15 -2.26 -25.14
CA LEU A 45 -13.33 -2.10 -23.71
C LEU A 45 -14.54 -2.92 -23.27
N TYR A 46 -14.36 -3.77 -22.26
CA TYR A 46 -15.45 -4.45 -21.60
C TYR A 46 -15.70 -3.86 -20.23
N LEU A 47 -16.97 -3.62 -19.94
CA LEU A 47 -17.43 -3.23 -18.62
C LEU A 47 -18.36 -4.30 -18.11
N ASN A 48 -18.10 -4.82 -16.92
CA ASN A 48 -19.05 -5.67 -16.21
C ASN A 48 -20.34 -4.90 -15.84
N ALA A 49 -21.39 -5.62 -15.45
CA ALA A 49 -22.69 -5.07 -15.09
C ALA A 49 -22.62 -3.97 -14.03
N ILE A 50 -21.77 -4.16 -13.03
CA ILE A 50 -21.54 -3.23 -11.92
C ILE A 50 -20.98 -1.90 -12.42
N ASN A 51 -19.99 -1.94 -13.32
CA ASN A 51 -19.41 -0.75 -13.93
C ASN A 51 -20.43 0.01 -14.77
N ARG A 52 -21.24 -0.72 -15.56
CA ARG A 52 -22.30 -0.12 -16.40
C ARG A 52 -23.30 0.63 -15.51
N GLN A 53 -23.80 -0.01 -14.47
CA GLN A 53 -24.75 0.60 -13.53
C GLN A 53 -24.13 1.78 -12.76
N SER A 54 -22.85 1.69 -12.38
CA SER A 54 -22.11 2.79 -11.72
C SER A 54 -22.10 4.05 -12.58
N ILE A 55 -21.79 3.92 -13.86
CA ILE A 55 -21.77 5.02 -14.84
C ILE A 55 -23.19 5.59 -15.03
N CYS A 56 -24.20 4.71 -15.17
CA CYS A 56 -25.59 5.15 -15.29
C CYS A 56 -26.05 5.97 -14.07
N PHE A 57 -25.71 5.53 -12.86
CA PHE A 57 -26.05 6.26 -11.64
C PHE A 57 -25.37 7.64 -11.60
N TYR A 58 -24.06 7.70 -11.86
CA TYR A 58 -23.32 8.96 -11.93
C TYR A 58 -23.90 9.94 -12.96
N LYS A 59 -24.20 9.46 -14.17
CA LYS A 59 -24.84 10.26 -15.22
C LYS A 59 -26.20 10.81 -14.79
N CYS A 60 -27.01 10.01 -14.07
CA CYS A 60 -28.27 10.48 -13.52
C CYS A 60 -28.05 11.61 -12.50
N CYS A 61 -27.06 11.50 -11.62
CA CYS A 61 -26.69 12.58 -10.70
C CYS A 61 -26.29 13.87 -11.45
N LEU A 62 -25.47 13.76 -12.50
CA LEU A 62 -25.10 14.91 -13.35
C LEU A 62 -26.34 15.56 -14.00
N LYS A 63 -27.19 14.75 -14.65
CA LYS A 63 -28.41 15.23 -15.33
C LYS A 63 -29.35 16.00 -14.43
N HIS A 64 -29.50 15.56 -13.19
CA HIS A 64 -30.39 16.19 -12.21
C HIS A 64 -29.71 17.20 -11.32
N LYS A 65 -28.42 17.48 -11.58
CA LYS A 65 -27.58 18.37 -10.79
C LYS A 65 -27.61 18.06 -9.29
N LYS A 66 -27.60 16.77 -8.94
CA LYS A 66 -27.62 16.31 -7.56
C LYS A 66 -26.31 15.65 -7.18
N GLU A 67 -25.95 15.78 -5.90
CA GLU A 67 -24.91 14.98 -5.30
C GLU A 67 -25.31 13.50 -5.30
N GLY A 68 -24.31 12.63 -5.33
CA GLY A 68 -24.52 11.19 -5.25
C GLY A 68 -23.36 10.49 -4.57
N LEU A 69 -23.64 9.34 -3.96
CA LEU A 69 -22.64 8.44 -3.39
C LEU A 69 -22.72 7.07 -4.06
N LEU A 70 -21.64 6.69 -4.73
CA LEU A 70 -21.44 5.34 -5.23
C LEU A 70 -20.71 4.50 -4.18
N ILE A 71 -21.36 3.48 -3.65
CA ILE A 71 -20.77 2.46 -2.81
C ILE A 71 -20.33 1.33 -3.74
N TYR A 72 -19.09 1.42 -4.20
CA TYR A 72 -18.52 0.49 -5.15
C TYR A 72 -18.12 -0.80 -4.42
N PRO A 73 -18.44 -1.98 -4.97
CA PRO A 73 -18.34 -3.22 -4.24
C PRO A 73 -16.90 -3.71 -4.13
N THR A 74 -15.88 -2.96 -4.56
CA THR A 74 -14.49 -3.42 -4.51
C THR A 74 -13.60 -2.34 -3.91
N HIS A 75 -12.50 -2.73 -3.27
CA HIS A 75 -11.54 -1.76 -2.73
C HIS A 75 -10.76 -1.05 -3.85
N ASP A 76 -10.48 -1.77 -4.94
CA ASP A 76 -9.83 -1.21 -6.12
C ASP A 76 -10.89 -0.47 -6.93
N LEU A 77 -10.96 0.86 -6.74
CA LEU A 77 -11.97 1.76 -7.31
C LEU A 77 -11.71 2.03 -8.80
N CYS A 78 -11.50 0.97 -9.58
CA CYS A 78 -11.10 1.01 -10.98
C CYS A 78 -12.07 1.81 -11.87
N ILE A 79 -13.34 1.92 -11.44
CA ILE A 79 -14.39 2.68 -12.14
C ILE A 79 -14.14 4.20 -12.15
N THR A 80 -13.33 4.74 -11.23
CA THR A 80 -13.14 6.19 -11.04
C THR A 80 -12.72 6.90 -12.33
N SER A 81 -11.86 6.27 -13.13
CA SER A 81 -11.43 6.82 -14.42
C SER A 81 -12.57 6.96 -15.41
N LEU A 82 -13.48 5.99 -15.45
CA LEU A 82 -14.63 6.00 -16.35
C LEU A 82 -15.70 6.98 -15.90
N LEU A 83 -15.88 7.17 -14.59
CA LEU A 83 -16.75 8.22 -14.07
C LEU A 83 -16.25 9.60 -14.51
N ALA A 84 -14.95 9.87 -14.35
CA ALA A 84 -14.36 11.12 -14.82
C ALA A 84 -14.50 11.29 -16.34
N LEU A 85 -14.30 10.23 -17.12
CA LEU A 85 -14.49 10.27 -18.56
C LEU A 85 -15.94 10.58 -18.95
N GLU A 86 -16.91 9.92 -18.31
CA GLU A 86 -18.34 10.17 -18.53
C GLU A 86 -18.71 11.61 -18.18
N GLY A 87 -18.19 12.15 -17.08
CA GLY A 87 -18.43 13.54 -16.70
C GLY A 87 -17.92 14.52 -17.75
N LEU A 88 -16.71 14.29 -18.29
CA LEU A 88 -16.14 15.13 -19.34
C LEU A 88 -16.97 15.08 -20.62
N TYR A 89 -17.48 13.90 -21.00
CA TYR A 89 -18.39 13.77 -22.14
C TYR A 89 -19.74 14.44 -21.90
N TYR A 90 -20.32 14.26 -20.71
CA TYR A 90 -21.56 14.91 -20.33
C TYR A 90 -21.45 16.43 -20.45
N ASN A 91 -20.38 17.01 -19.89
CA ASN A 91 -20.15 18.44 -20.00
C ASN A 91 -19.88 18.87 -21.44
N TYR A 92 -19.16 18.08 -22.25
CA TYR A 92 -18.95 18.40 -23.66
C TYR A 92 -20.26 18.51 -24.44
N ALA A 93 -21.23 17.64 -24.16
CA ALA A 93 -22.56 17.70 -24.77
C ALA A 93 -23.43 18.85 -24.22
N ASN A 94 -23.17 19.29 -22.98
CA ASN A 94 -23.99 20.27 -22.26
C ASN A 94 -23.21 21.55 -21.89
N LYS A 95 -22.25 21.98 -22.72
CA LYS A 95 -21.33 23.11 -22.39
C LYS A 95 -22.05 24.39 -21.97
N HIS A 96 -23.23 24.63 -22.53
CA HIS A 96 -24.04 25.81 -22.22
C HIS A 96 -24.61 25.79 -20.79
N GLU A 97 -24.70 24.62 -20.14
CA GLU A 97 -25.29 24.48 -18.81
C GLU A 97 -24.32 24.83 -17.66
N PHE A 98 -23.02 24.94 -17.95
CA PHE A 98 -21.96 25.04 -16.94
C PHE A 98 -21.08 26.29 -17.10
N ASP A 99 -21.57 27.34 -17.77
CA ASP A 99 -20.89 28.64 -17.89
C ASP A 99 -19.42 28.53 -18.37
N GLY A 100 -19.13 27.57 -19.26
CA GLY A 100 -17.78 27.35 -19.78
C GLY A 100 -16.83 26.59 -18.85
N LYS A 101 -17.31 26.12 -17.69
CA LYS A 101 -16.56 25.21 -16.81
C LYS A 101 -16.41 23.86 -17.48
N ASP A 102 -15.18 23.38 -17.64
CA ASP A 102 -14.93 22.16 -18.38
C ASP A 102 -13.90 21.20 -17.80
N LYS A 103 -13.61 21.39 -16.51
CA LYS A 103 -12.65 20.57 -15.78
C LYS A 103 -13.32 19.71 -14.71
N ILE A 104 -12.72 18.56 -14.47
CA ILE A 104 -13.05 17.67 -13.36
C ILE A 104 -11.87 17.59 -12.40
N LEU A 105 -12.17 17.56 -11.11
CA LEU A 105 -11.19 17.25 -10.06
C LEU A 105 -11.52 15.90 -9.42
N ILE A 106 -10.52 15.04 -9.29
CA ILE A 106 -10.58 13.84 -8.46
C ILE A 106 -9.77 14.11 -7.20
N ILE A 107 -10.34 13.87 -6.02
CA ILE A 107 -9.65 13.93 -4.73
C ILE A 107 -9.52 12.51 -4.18
N SER A 108 -8.29 12.04 -3.99
CA SER A 108 -8.01 10.70 -3.46
C SER A 108 -6.73 10.69 -2.65
N SER A 109 -6.81 10.21 -1.41
CA SER A 109 -5.66 10.04 -0.51
C SER A 109 -4.78 8.85 -0.91
N ARG A 110 -5.34 7.87 -1.63
CA ARG A 110 -4.63 6.65 -2.07
C ARG A 110 -3.72 6.88 -3.26
N VAL A 111 -2.41 6.73 -3.03
CA VAL A 111 -1.38 6.80 -4.08
C VAL A 111 -1.64 5.79 -5.20
N SER A 112 -2.04 4.56 -4.86
CA SER A 112 -2.33 3.50 -5.83
C SER A 112 -3.46 3.91 -6.78
N LEU A 113 -4.59 4.38 -6.24
CA LEU A 113 -5.73 4.81 -7.04
C LEU A 113 -5.37 5.99 -7.98
N ARG A 114 -4.61 6.97 -7.48
CA ARG A 114 -4.16 8.10 -8.33
C ARG A 114 -3.30 7.63 -9.51
N ASN A 115 -2.43 6.65 -9.29
CA ASN A 115 -1.61 6.06 -10.34
C ASN A 115 -2.44 5.21 -11.30
N GLU A 116 -3.36 4.39 -10.79
CA GLU A 116 -4.29 3.60 -11.61
C GLU A 116 -5.12 4.48 -12.53
N ILE A 117 -5.67 5.59 -12.02
CA ILE A 117 -6.45 6.53 -12.85
C ILE A 117 -5.62 7.04 -14.02
N ARG A 118 -4.38 7.46 -13.73
CA ARG A 118 -3.44 7.94 -14.73
C ARG A 118 -3.14 6.86 -15.78
N GLU A 119 -2.80 5.65 -15.36
CA GLU A 119 -2.48 4.55 -16.28
C GLU A 119 -3.67 4.15 -17.13
N TYR A 120 -4.87 4.08 -16.55
CA TYR A 120 -6.08 3.74 -17.30
C TYR A 120 -6.39 4.80 -18.37
N PHE A 121 -6.29 6.09 -18.05
CA PHE A 121 -6.45 7.14 -19.06
C PHE A 121 -5.44 7.04 -20.21
N LYS A 122 -4.17 6.68 -19.92
CA LYS A 122 -3.15 6.46 -20.96
C LYS A 122 -3.50 5.31 -21.90
N MET A 123 -4.12 4.26 -21.36
CA MET A 123 -4.51 3.08 -22.14
C MET A 123 -5.76 3.31 -23.00
N LEU A 124 -6.64 4.24 -22.59
CA LEU A 124 -7.89 4.54 -23.27
C LEU A 124 -7.70 5.31 -24.58
N LYS A 125 -8.36 4.83 -25.64
CA LYS A 125 -8.38 5.44 -26.98
C LYS A 125 -9.79 5.51 -27.53
N ALA A 126 -10.10 6.57 -28.28
CA ALA A 126 -11.30 6.69 -29.11
C ALA A 126 -10.95 6.32 -30.56
N GLY A 127 -11.21 5.07 -30.98
CA GLY A 127 -10.62 4.51 -32.18
C GLY A 127 -9.09 4.52 -32.08
N SER A 128 -8.39 5.22 -32.99
CA SER A 128 -6.94 5.40 -32.91
C SER A 128 -6.51 6.62 -32.08
N LEU A 129 -7.45 7.47 -31.64
CA LEU A 129 -7.17 8.73 -30.96
C LEU A 129 -6.90 8.51 -29.47
N PRO A 130 -5.70 8.80 -28.94
CA PRO A 130 -5.43 8.63 -27.52
C PRO A 130 -6.13 9.70 -26.68
N ILE A 131 -6.93 9.28 -25.70
CA ILE A 131 -7.72 10.20 -24.88
C ILE A 131 -6.81 11.09 -24.03
N TYR A 132 -5.85 10.47 -23.33
CA TYR A 132 -4.93 11.14 -22.41
C TYR A 132 -4.10 12.26 -23.06
N TYR A 133 -3.68 12.12 -24.32
CA TYR A 133 -2.78 13.10 -24.95
C TYR A 133 -3.51 14.22 -25.71
N GLN A 134 -4.71 13.95 -26.22
CA GLN A 134 -5.35 14.83 -27.21
C GLN A 134 -6.70 15.38 -26.77
N LEU A 135 -7.50 14.59 -26.04
CA LEU A 135 -8.85 15.00 -25.65
C LEU A 135 -8.87 15.53 -24.21
N PHE A 136 -8.38 14.71 -23.27
CA PHE A 136 -8.49 14.98 -21.84
C PHE A 136 -7.15 14.75 -21.13
N PRO A 137 -6.17 15.65 -21.29
CA PRO A 137 -4.94 15.56 -20.53
C PRO A 137 -5.20 15.63 -19.04
N VAL A 138 -4.44 14.84 -18.29
CA VAL A 138 -4.53 14.72 -16.82
C VAL A 138 -3.38 15.51 -16.18
N ALA A 139 -3.64 16.18 -15.06
CA ALA A 139 -2.63 16.88 -14.29
C ALA A 139 -2.78 16.62 -12.79
N ARG A 140 -1.68 16.80 -12.03
CA ARG A 140 -1.68 16.73 -10.56
C ARG A 140 -1.80 18.13 -9.99
N VAL A 141 -2.69 18.32 -9.02
CA VAL A 141 -2.79 19.58 -8.26
C VAL A 141 -1.62 19.68 -7.28
N THR A 142 -1.04 20.87 -7.17
CA THR A 142 0.04 21.18 -6.23
C THR A 142 -0.52 21.84 -4.97
N SER A 143 0.22 21.81 -3.86
CA SER A 143 -0.24 22.40 -2.58
C SER A 143 -0.56 23.90 -2.64
N ASN A 144 0.07 24.65 -3.56
CA ASN A 144 -0.25 26.06 -3.78
C ASN A 144 -1.52 26.27 -4.63
N GLY A 145 -2.27 25.21 -4.90
CA GLY A 145 -3.46 25.20 -5.75
C GLY A 145 -3.20 25.33 -7.25
N GLY A 146 -1.93 25.34 -7.67
CA GLY A 146 -1.55 25.19 -9.07
C GLY A 146 -1.68 23.76 -9.57
N PHE A 147 -1.11 23.48 -10.74
CA PHE A 147 -1.04 22.12 -11.25
C PHE A 147 0.27 21.86 -11.98
N ASN A 148 0.73 20.62 -11.92
CA ASN A 148 1.82 20.10 -12.71
C ASN A 148 1.29 19.09 -13.72
N ARG A 149 1.65 19.30 -14.99
CA ARG A 149 1.44 18.27 -16.01
C ARG A 149 2.40 17.13 -15.76
N PHE A 150 1.90 15.92 -15.94
CA PHE A 150 2.71 14.74 -16.02
C PHE A 150 3.74 14.88 -17.14
N SER A 151 4.93 14.34 -16.94
CA SER A 151 6.08 14.42 -17.86
C SER A 151 5.74 14.13 -19.31
N ASP A 152 4.98 13.06 -19.55
CA ASP A 152 4.57 12.62 -20.87
C ASP A 152 3.57 13.60 -21.53
N LEU A 153 2.96 14.48 -20.76
CA LEU A 153 2.06 15.54 -21.23
C LEU A 153 2.70 16.92 -21.36
N LYS A 154 3.96 17.10 -20.93
CA LYS A 154 4.65 18.41 -20.99
C LYS A 154 4.79 18.99 -22.39
N LYS A 155 4.81 18.14 -23.42
CA LYS A 155 4.95 18.55 -24.83
C LYS A 155 3.60 18.84 -25.51
N THR A 156 2.49 18.52 -24.85
CA THR A 156 1.16 18.78 -25.42
C THR A 156 0.84 20.26 -25.23
N ASN A 157 0.24 20.93 -26.23
CA ASN A 157 -0.28 22.29 -26.04
C ASN A 157 -1.71 22.29 -25.48
N VAL A 158 -2.33 21.12 -25.37
CA VAL A 158 -3.70 20.95 -24.87
C VAL A 158 -3.73 21.19 -23.37
N GLU A 159 -4.68 21.99 -22.90
CA GLU A 159 -4.88 22.24 -21.48
C GLU A 159 -5.46 21.01 -20.77
N PRO A 160 -5.00 20.66 -19.55
CA PRO A 160 -5.57 19.55 -18.81
C PRO A 160 -7.05 19.77 -18.48
N LYS A 161 -7.82 18.70 -18.64
CA LYS A 161 -9.27 18.66 -18.34
C LYS A 161 -9.58 17.83 -17.10
N LEU A 162 -8.68 16.94 -16.71
CA LEU A 162 -8.79 16.15 -15.49
C LEU A 162 -7.65 16.51 -14.53
N PHE A 163 -8.01 16.80 -13.29
CA PHE A 163 -7.06 17.11 -12.22
C PHE A 163 -7.16 16.06 -11.13
N ILE A 164 -6.02 15.65 -10.59
CA ILE A 164 -5.95 14.73 -9.45
C ILE A 164 -5.30 15.45 -8.29
N SER A 165 -6.00 15.54 -7.16
CA SER A 165 -5.50 16.08 -5.91
C SER A 165 -5.29 14.97 -4.88
N PRO A 166 -4.17 14.97 -4.14
CA PRO A 166 -3.90 13.96 -3.11
C PRO A 166 -4.77 14.12 -1.85
N ASN A 167 -5.25 15.33 -1.53
CA ASN A 167 -6.01 15.59 -0.30
C ASN A 167 -6.61 17.01 -0.33
N LEU A 168 -7.31 17.39 0.75
CA LEU A 168 -7.89 18.73 0.90
C LEU A 168 -6.86 19.84 1.14
N ASP A 169 -5.61 19.51 1.47
CA ASP A 169 -4.54 20.49 1.62
C ASP A 169 -3.99 20.95 0.25
N ALA A 170 -4.29 20.21 -0.81
CA ALA A 170 -3.92 20.52 -2.19
C ALA A 170 -5.16 20.80 -3.05
N LEU A 171 -6.02 21.72 -2.61
CA LEU A 171 -7.17 22.17 -3.41
C LEU A 171 -6.74 23.21 -4.45
N PRO A 172 -7.32 23.18 -5.67
CA PRO A 172 -7.04 24.17 -6.70
C PRO A 172 -7.25 25.62 -6.24
N ALA A 173 -6.35 26.50 -6.67
CA ALA A 173 -6.46 27.94 -6.47
C ALA A 173 -7.66 28.47 -7.26
N LYS A 174 -8.20 29.62 -6.83
CA LYS A 174 -9.46 30.19 -7.33
C LYS A 174 -9.58 30.22 -8.86
N ASN A 175 -8.51 30.63 -9.56
CA ASN A 175 -8.48 30.70 -11.03
C ASN A 175 -8.69 29.34 -11.72
N LEU A 176 -8.18 28.25 -11.14
CA LEU A 176 -8.40 26.90 -11.63
C LEU A 176 -9.74 26.34 -11.12
N ALA A 177 -10.07 26.61 -9.86
CA ALA A 177 -11.29 26.14 -9.20
C ALA A 177 -12.57 26.63 -9.90
N GLU A 178 -12.58 27.88 -10.35
CA GLU A 178 -13.70 28.48 -11.09
C GLU A 178 -14.00 27.78 -12.42
N GLN A 179 -13.06 27.00 -12.97
CA GLN A 179 -13.22 26.25 -14.22
C GLN A 179 -13.65 24.79 -14.00
N ILE A 180 -13.73 24.35 -12.75
CA ILE A 180 -14.14 22.99 -12.37
C ILE A 180 -15.66 22.93 -12.28
N PHE A 181 -16.28 22.03 -13.03
CA PHE A 181 -17.73 21.82 -12.95
C PHE A 181 -18.10 20.65 -12.04
N CYS A 182 -17.21 19.65 -11.91
CA CYS A 182 -17.45 18.45 -11.11
C CYS A 182 -16.24 18.05 -10.27
N VAL A 183 -16.51 17.67 -9.03
CA VAL A 183 -15.53 17.08 -8.12
C VAL A 183 -15.97 15.64 -7.80
N ILE A 184 -15.07 14.69 -8.01
CA ILE A 184 -15.22 13.28 -7.61
C ILE A 184 -14.31 13.04 -6.41
N VAL A 185 -14.86 12.56 -5.30
CA VAL A 185 -14.11 12.36 -4.06
C VAL A 185 -14.12 10.89 -3.67
N GLU A 186 -12.92 10.33 -3.49
CA GLU A 186 -12.77 9.05 -2.80
C GLU A 186 -13.05 9.25 -1.30
N ALA A 187 -14.15 8.68 -0.85
CA ALA A 187 -14.55 8.62 0.54
C ALA A 187 -13.74 7.54 1.27
N ASP A 188 -12.67 7.95 1.95
CA ASP A 188 -11.89 7.08 2.83
C ASP A 188 -12.40 7.07 4.28
N SER A 189 -11.88 6.14 5.08
CA SER A 189 -12.22 6.01 6.51
C SER A 189 -11.82 7.21 7.38
N PHE A 190 -10.99 8.10 6.87
CA PHE A 190 -10.53 9.30 7.57
C PHE A 190 -11.39 10.53 7.22
N TRP A 191 -12.46 10.35 6.45
CA TRP A 191 -13.42 11.41 6.18
C TRP A 191 -14.24 11.73 7.42
N ASP A 192 -14.31 13.02 7.79
CA ASP A 192 -15.08 13.53 8.92
C ASP A 192 -15.82 14.82 8.55
N SER A 193 -16.60 15.36 9.49
CA SER A 193 -17.37 16.59 9.29
C SER A 193 -16.50 17.80 8.99
N ASN A 194 -15.31 17.90 9.59
CA ASN A 194 -14.42 19.04 9.38
C ASN A 194 -13.88 19.06 7.95
N LYS A 195 -13.46 17.89 7.44
CA LYS A 195 -13.02 17.74 6.05
C LYS A 195 -14.14 18.04 5.07
N GLU A 196 -15.36 17.58 5.38
CA GLU A 196 -16.52 17.92 4.57
C GLU A 196 -16.80 19.42 4.56
N ASP A 197 -16.77 20.09 5.71
CA ASP A 197 -16.98 21.54 5.82
C ASP A 197 -15.96 22.31 4.99
N VAL A 198 -14.67 21.94 5.08
CA VAL A 198 -13.59 22.52 4.26
C VAL A 198 -13.89 22.35 2.77
N LEU A 199 -14.25 21.14 2.34
CA LEU A 199 -14.55 20.85 0.94
C LEU A 199 -15.79 21.63 0.46
N ARG A 200 -16.87 21.64 1.24
CA ARG A 200 -18.14 22.30 0.88
C ARG A 200 -17.97 23.80 0.81
N ASN A 201 -17.22 24.40 1.73
CA ASN A 201 -16.88 25.83 1.68
C ASN A 201 -16.11 26.16 0.39
N TRP A 202 -15.08 25.38 0.06
CA TRP A 202 -14.31 25.57 -1.17
C TRP A 202 -15.16 25.40 -2.45
N ILE A 203 -16.06 24.40 -2.47
CA ILE A 203 -17.02 24.17 -3.57
C ILE A 203 -17.96 25.36 -3.74
N ALA A 204 -18.51 25.89 -2.64
CA ALA A 204 -19.41 27.03 -2.66
C ALA A 204 -18.70 28.31 -3.11
N GLU A 205 -17.50 28.59 -2.59
CA GLU A 205 -16.68 29.74 -2.99
C GLU A 205 -16.29 29.71 -4.47
N SER A 206 -16.09 28.51 -5.03
CA SER A 206 -15.70 28.29 -6.42
C SER A 206 -16.89 28.08 -7.37
N ASN A 207 -18.11 28.10 -6.84
CA ASN A 207 -19.37 27.84 -7.55
C ASN A 207 -19.36 26.51 -8.33
N ILE A 208 -18.77 25.45 -7.77
CA ILE A 208 -18.65 24.15 -8.45
C ILE A 208 -20.03 23.48 -8.49
N ALA A 209 -20.48 23.07 -9.68
CA ALA A 209 -21.85 22.64 -9.90
C ALA A 209 -22.15 21.23 -9.35
N HIS A 210 -21.16 20.33 -9.34
CA HIS A 210 -21.37 18.93 -9.00
C HIS A 210 -20.32 18.39 -8.02
N LEU A 211 -20.80 17.63 -7.05
CA LEU A 211 -20.00 16.84 -6.13
C LEU A 211 -20.50 15.39 -6.17
N PHE A 212 -19.59 14.47 -6.40
CA PHE A 212 -19.87 13.04 -6.42
C PHE A 212 -18.90 12.29 -5.54
N TRP A 213 -19.42 11.36 -4.76
CA TRP A 213 -18.64 10.57 -3.81
C TRP A 213 -18.53 9.14 -4.32
N ILE A 214 -17.35 8.55 -4.18
CA ILE A 214 -17.12 7.12 -4.37
C ILE A 214 -16.52 6.54 -3.10
N ALA A 215 -17.16 5.53 -2.53
CA ALA A 215 -16.67 4.79 -1.38
C ALA A 215 -16.52 3.32 -1.77
N SER A 216 -15.54 2.63 -1.20
CA SER A 216 -15.53 1.16 -1.23
C SER A 216 -16.55 0.59 -0.23
N ASP A 217 -16.95 -0.66 -0.46
CA ASP A 217 -17.69 -1.46 0.51
C ASP A 217 -16.72 -2.32 1.35
N PRO A 218 -16.65 -2.10 2.68
CA PRO A 218 -17.58 -1.30 3.50
C PRO A 218 -17.32 0.21 3.52
N THR A 219 -18.41 0.99 3.52
CA THR A 219 -18.42 2.45 3.49
C THR A 219 -17.92 3.07 4.82
N PRO A 220 -17.28 4.26 4.83
CA PRO A 220 -16.93 4.93 6.09
C PRO A 220 -18.15 5.30 6.98
N PRO A 221 -18.02 5.41 8.32
CA PRO A 221 -19.15 5.63 9.23
C PRO A 221 -19.80 7.00 9.05
N TYR A 222 -19.01 7.97 8.58
CA TYR A 222 -19.47 9.30 8.26
C TYR A 222 -20.57 9.26 7.18
N PHE A 223 -20.30 8.58 6.07
CA PHE A 223 -21.27 8.43 4.97
C PHE A 223 -22.44 7.53 5.33
N TYR A 224 -22.24 6.51 6.18
CA TYR A 224 -23.34 5.72 6.72
C TYR A 224 -24.42 6.62 7.36
N LYS A 225 -24.02 7.60 8.17
CA LYS A 225 -24.95 8.55 8.81
C LYS A 225 -25.66 9.46 7.80
N LEU A 226 -24.96 9.91 6.76
CA LEU A 226 -25.55 10.73 5.69
C LEU A 226 -26.59 9.95 4.88
N ILE A 227 -26.34 8.66 4.65
CA ILE A 227 -27.29 7.78 3.97
C ILE A 227 -28.53 7.57 4.85
N GLU A 228 -28.35 7.24 6.13
CA GLU A 228 -29.46 7.04 7.06
C GLU A 228 -30.31 8.30 7.24
N SER A 229 -29.70 9.48 7.25
CA SER A 229 -30.41 10.76 7.33
C SER A 229 -31.14 11.15 6.03
N LYS A 230 -31.04 10.33 4.96
CA LYS A 230 -31.61 10.54 3.63
C LYS A 230 -31.18 11.86 2.97
N GLN A 231 -30.02 12.37 3.33
CA GLN A 231 -29.49 13.63 2.80
C GLN A 231 -28.75 13.43 1.48
N LEU A 232 -28.35 12.20 1.17
CA LEU A 232 -27.52 11.89 0.01
C LEU A 232 -28.08 10.69 -0.78
N PRO A 233 -28.49 10.89 -2.03
CA PRO A 233 -28.79 9.81 -2.97
C PRO A 233 -27.59 8.86 -3.08
N TYR A 234 -27.81 7.56 -3.03
CA TYR A 234 -26.73 6.58 -3.09
C TYR A 234 -27.09 5.38 -3.94
N TRP A 235 -26.06 4.74 -4.49
CA TRP A 235 -26.16 3.48 -5.20
C TRP A 235 -25.11 2.50 -4.69
N GLY A 236 -25.47 1.23 -4.61
CA GLY A 236 -24.60 0.13 -4.24
C GLY A 236 -25.33 -1.19 -4.44
N TRP A 237 -24.67 -2.29 -4.12
CA TRP A 237 -25.18 -3.63 -4.38
C TRP A 237 -25.23 -4.46 -3.09
N ASN A 238 -26.33 -5.17 -2.91
CA ASN A 238 -26.35 -6.29 -1.96
C ASN A 238 -25.80 -7.57 -2.61
N ALA A 239 -25.60 -8.63 -1.83
CA ALA A 239 -25.02 -9.89 -2.30
C ALA A 239 -25.82 -10.54 -3.45
N GLU A 240 -27.15 -10.50 -3.40
CA GLU A 240 -27.98 -11.10 -4.45
C GLU A 240 -27.91 -10.32 -5.77
N GLU A 241 -27.88 -8.98 -5.69
CA GLU A 241 -27.68 -8.10 -6.83
C GLU A 241 -26.30 -8.34 -7.46
N LEU A 242 -25.23 -8.40 -6.65
CA LEU A 242 -23.88 -8.74 -7.12
C LEU A 242 -23.86 -10.11 -7.82
N LYS A 243 -24.57 -11.09 -7.29
CA LYS A 243 -24.66 -12.43 -7.88
C LYS A 243 -25.35 -12.40 -9.25
N ILE A 244 -26.50 -11.73 -9.35
CA ILE A 244 -27.26 -11.63 -10.61
C ILE A 244 -26.42 -10.90 -11.67
N ASP A 245 -25.84 -9.77 -11.29
CA ASP A 245 -24.99 -8.96 -12.16
C ASP A 245 -23.74 -9.74 -12.62
N SER A 246 -23.12 -10.50 -11.73
CA SER A 246 -21.94 -11.30 -12.07
C SER A 246 -22.27 -12.53 -12.93
N GLN A 247 -23.38 -13.22 -12.68
CA GLN A 247 -23.85 -14.35 -13.50
C GLN A 247 -24.15 -13.92 -14.93
N PHE A 248 -24.67 -12.70 -15.10
CA PHE A 248 -24.86 -12.11 -16.42
C PHE A 248 -23.52 -12.02 -17.16
N ASP A 249 -22.51 -11.46 -16.52
CA ASP A 249 -21.18 -11.31 -17.14
C ASP A 249 -20.44 -12.67 -17.30
N GLU A 250 -20.77 -13.69 -16.50
CA GLU A 250 -20.16 -15.03 -16.58
C GLU A 250 -20.44 -15.72 -17.93
N SER A 251 -21.63 -15.52 -18.51
CA SER A 251 -21.95 -16.05 -19.84
C SER A 251 -21.05 -15.44 -20.92
N SER A 252 -20.82 -14.12 -20.89
CA SER A 252 -19.90 -13.45 -21.81
C SER A 252 -18.44 -13.87 -21.56
N PHE A 253 -18.05 -14.09 -20.30
CA PHE A 253 -16.72 -14.60 -19.98
C PHE A 253 -16.51 -16.01 -20.54
N LYS A 254 -17.47 -16.92 -20.36
CA LYS A 254 -17.42 -18.30 -20.90
C LYS A 254 -17.42 -18.34 -22.42
N ALA A 255 -18.06 -17.37 -23.08
CA ALA A 255 -18.02 -17.22 -24.53
C ALA A 255 -16.66 -16.70 -25.05
N GLY A 256 -15.74 -16.32 -24.16
CA GLY A 256 -14.45 -15.73 -24.53
C GLY A 256 -14.59 -14.30 -25.05
N ASP A 257 -15.69 -13.62 -24.73
CA ASP A 257 -15.89 -12.25 -25.21
C ASP A 257 -14.89 -11.30 -24.58
N PHE A 258 -14.51 -11.48 -23.31
CA PHE A 258 -13.61 -10.55 -22.61
C PHE A 258 -12.62 -11.20 -21.64
N ASP A 259 -11.50 -10.51 -21.44
CA ASP A 259 -10.38 -10.92 -20.61
C ASP A 259 -10.45 -10.26 -19.22
N LYS A 260 -10.37 -11.07 -18.15
CA LYS A 260 -10.32 -10.60 -16.75
C LYS A 260 -9.11 -9.70 -16.47
N ASN A 261 -8.05 -9.82 -17.26
CA ASN A 261 -6.86 -8.99 -17.13
C ASN A 261 -7.09 -7.55 -17.63
N GLN A 262 -8.19 -7.26 -18.33
CA GLN A 262 -8.51 -5.89 -18.72
C GLN A 262 -8.70 -5.00 -17.48
N PRO A 263 -8.15 -3.77 -17.47
CA PRO A 263 -8.20 -2.82 -16.35
C PRO A 263 -9.51 -2.74 -15.55
N PHE A 264 -10.66 -2.72 -16.22
CA PHE A 264 -11.97 -2.56 -15.57
C PHE A 264 -12.69 -3.89 -15.27
N CYS A 265 -12.03 -5.02 -15.51
CA CYS A 265 -12.51 -6.36 -15.21
C CYS A 265 -11.69 -7.08 -14.14
N GLN A 266 -10.55 -6.50 -13.69
CA GLN A 266 -9.65 -7.09 -12.69
C GLN A 266 -10.34 -7.35 -11.34
N ASN A 267 -11.43 -6.64 -11.06
CA ASN A 267 -12.18 -6.77 -9.82
C ASN A 267 -13.32 -7.81 -9.91
N TYR A 268 -13.44 -8.55 -11.01
CA TYR A 268 -14.51 -9.52 -11.22
C TYR A 268 -14.48 -10.68 -10.21
N ASP A 269 -13.30 -11.23 -9.95
CA ASP A 269 -13.15 -12.30 -8.94
C ASP A 269 -13.47 -11.79 -7.54
N GLU A 270 -13.14 -10.51 -7.29
CA GLU A 270 -13.48 -9.85 -6.03
C GLU A 270 -15.00 -9.74 -5.84
N ILE A 271 -15.71 -9.32 -6.88
CA ILE A 271 -17.17 -9.29 -6.92
C ILE A 271 -17.75 -10.69 -6.69
N GLN A 272 -17.17 -11.72 -7.32
CA GLN A 272 -17.62 -13.11 -7.20
C GLN A 272 -17.56 -13.63 -5.77
N ASN A 273 -16.44 -13.39 -5.10
CA ASN A 273 -16.26 -13.85 -3.73
C ASN A 273 -17.14 -13.07 -2.75
N LYS A 274 -17.41 -11.79 -3.01
CA LYS A 274 -18.30 -10.99 -2.15
C LYS A 274 -19.73 -11.54 -2.09
N PHE A 275 -20.33 -11.94 -3.22
CA PHE A 275 -21.67 -12.54 -3.18
C PHE A 275 -21.66 -14.03 -2.80
N SER A 276 -20.55 -14.73 -3.04
CA SER A 276 -20.40 -16.12 -2.58
C SER A 276 -20.37 -16.18 -1.05
N GLY A 277 -19.90 -15.11 -0.42
CA GLY A 277 -19.78 -14.97 1.01
C GLY A 277 -18.44 -15.50 1.51
N ILE A 278 -17.91 -14.85 2.54
CA ILE A 278 -16.65 -15.26 3.16
C ILE A 278 -16.97 -15.89 4.52
N ILE A 279 -16.45 -17.08 4.75
CA ILE A 279 -16.54 -17.73 6.06
C ILE A 279 -15.53 -17.07 6.98
N LYS A 280 -16.02 -16.43 8.04
CA LYS A 280 -15.19 -15.69 8.98
C LYS A 280 -15.05 -16.52 10.24
N VAL A 281 -13.82 -16.88 10.57
CA VAL A 281 -13.52 -17.76 11.69
C VAL A 281 -12.72 -16.98 12.73
N ILE A 282 -13.34 -16.77 13.89
CA ILE A 282 -12.68 -16.13 15.03
C ILE A 282 -11.90 -17.22 15.75
N VAL A 283 -10.58 -17.06 15.81
CA VAL A 283 -9.66 -17.98 16.49
C VAL A 283 -9.17 -17.29 17.77
N PRO A 284 -9.81 -17.55 18.93
CA PRO A 284 -9.40 -16.93 20.18
C PRO A 284 -8.04 -17.46 20.65
N VAL A 285 -7.17 -16.56 21.11
CA VAL A 285 -5.90 -16.93 21.73
C VAL A 285 -6.18 -17.51 23.12
N LYS A 286 -5.72 -18.75 23.37
CA LYS A 286 -5.82 -19.42 24.68
C LYS A 286 -4.77 -18.88 25.65
N GLU A 287 -4.99 -17.70 26.21
CA GLU A 287 -4.09 -17.08 27.19
C GLU A 287 -4.89 -16.31 28.25
N ASP A 288 -5.24 -16.98 29.35
CA ASP A 288 -6.15 -16.46 30.37
C ASP A 288 -5.67 -15.17 31.03
N TYR A 289 -4.36 -15.05 31.28
CA TYR A 289 -3.80 -13.87 31.92
C TYR A 289 -3.87 -12.67 30.97
N LEU A 290 -3.36 -12.81 29.75
CA LEU A 290 -3.39 -11.75 28.74
C LEU A 290 -4.82 -11.35 28.38
N ASN A 291 -5.72 -12.32 28.19
CA ASN A 291 -7.13 -12.04 27.89
C ASN A 291 -7.78 -11.22 29.01
N LYS A 292 -7.55 -11.59 30.27
CA LYS A 292 -8.06 -10.86 31.44
C LYS A 292 -7.46 -9.46 31.54
N GLU A 293 -6.16 -9.31 31.34
CA GLU A 293 -5.47 -8.03 31.47
C GLU A 293 -5.75 -7.07 30.30
N PHE A 294 -5.80 -7.54 29.05
CA PHE A 294 -6.20 -6.70 27.92
C PHE A 294 -7.66 -6.23 28.05
N LYS A 295 -8.59 -7.07 28.52
CA LYS A 295 -9.97 -6.65 28.84
C LYS A 295 -9.99 -5.52 29.87
N LYS A 296 -9.18 -5.61 30.93
CA LYS A 296 -9.04 -4.54 31.93
C LYS A 296 -8.45 -3.27 31.31
N CYS A 297 -7.38 -3.37 30.52
CA CYS A 297 -6.79 -2.22 29.84
C CYS A 297 -7.81 -1.49 28.95
N ARG A 298 -8.62 -2.21 28.18
CA ARG A 298 -9.67 -1.58 27.36
C ARG A 298 -10.73 -0.87 28.20
N LYS A 299 -11.12 -1.43 29.35
CA LYS A 299 -11.99 -0.74 30.32
C LYS A 299 -11.33 0.53 30.87
N THR A 300 -10.05 0.45 31.25
CA THR A 300 -9.25 1.59 31.72
C THR A 300 -9.14 2.69 30.66
N TYR A 301 -8.98 2.34 29.38
CA TYR A 301 -8.98 3.32 28.29
C TYR A 301 -10.27 4.16 28.26
N PHE A 302 -11.44 3.53 28.31
CA PHE A 302 -12.71 4.27 28.29
C PHE A 302 -12.88 5.16 29.53
N GLN A 303 -12.47 4.67 30.70
CA GLN A 303 -12.48 5.44 31.95
C GLN A 303 -11.53 6.66 31.88
N LEU A 304 -10.31 6.48 31.34
CA LEU A 304 -9.37 7.58 31.10
C LEU A 304 -9.95 8.62 30.13
N LEU A 305 -10.51 8.18 29.00
CA LEU A 305 -11.07 9.08 28.00
C LEU A 305 -12.27 9.87 28.54
N GLU A 306 -13.18 9.21 29.27
CA GLU A 306 -14.34 9.86 29.89
C GLU A 306 -13.91 10.87 30.94
N SER A 307 -12.97 10.52 31.83
CA SER A 307 -12.41 11.40 32.86
C SER A 307 -11.73 12.64 32.25
N ALA A 308 -10.93 12.44 31.20
CA ALA A 308 -10.26 13.53 30.49
C ALA A 308 -11.27 14.49 29.82
N ARG A 309 -12.33 13.96 29.18
CA ARG A 309 -13.39 14.76 28.56
C ARG A 309 -14.20 15.55 29.58
N LYS A 310 -14.61 14.92 30.69
CA LYS A 310 -15.32 15.59 31.80
C LYS A 310 -14.50 16.74 32.39
N SER A 311 -13.19 16.55 32.45
CA SER A 311 -12.23 17.55 32.98
C SER A 311 -11.73 18.54 31.92
N ARG A 312 -12.15 18.42 30.65
CA ARG A 312 -11.66 19.20 29.51
C ARG A 312 -10.12 19.21 29.38
N LEU A 313 -9.49 18.09 29.73
CA LEU A 313 -8.05 17.93 29.78
C LEU A 313 -7.52 17.37 28.45
N ASN A 314 -7.08 18.24 27.54
CA ASN A 314 -6.60 17.84 26.21
C ASN A 314 -5.39 16.89 26.26
N SER A 315 -4.47 17.13 27.20
CA SER A 315 -3.32 16.26 27.47
C SER A 315 -3.77 14.84 27.91
N GLY A 316 -4.81 14.75 28.72
CA GLY A 316 -5.44 13.49 29.13
C GLY A 316 -6.14 12.75 27.98
N ILE A 317 -6.79 13.45 27.05
CA ILE A 317 -7.37 12.85 25.85
C ILE A 317 -6.27 12.26 24.96
N SER A 318 -5.19 13.02 24.73
CA SER A 318 -4.01 12.56 23.98
C SER A 318 -3.36 11.33 24.64
N PHE A 319 -3.23 11.34 25.98
CA PHE A 319 -2.75 10.19 26.75
C PHE A 319 -3.63 8.95 26.54
N ALA A 320 -4.95 9.08 26.67
CA ALA A 320 -5.87 7.95 26.49
C ALA A 320 -5.77 7.34 25.09
N TYR A 321 -5.65 8.15 24.03
CA TYR A 321 -5.45 7.65 22.67
C TYR A 321 -4.10 6.94 22.48
N ARG A 322 -3.02 7.45 23.07
CA ARG A 322 -1.72 6.76 23.05
C ARG A 322 -1.75 5.46 23.85
N PHE A 323 -2.48 5.44 24.96
CA PHE A 323 -2.65 4.26 25.82
C PHE A 323 -3.31 3.11 25.05
N ILE A 324 -4.45 3.36 24.38
CA ILE A 324 -5.08 2.34 23.53
C ILE A 324 -4.19 1.98 22.34
N GLY A 325 -3.43 2.94 21.78
CA GLY A 325 -2.39 2.67 20.78
C GLY A 325 -1.41 1.60 21.24
N CYS A 326 -0.88 1.72 22.47
CA CYS A 326 0.04 0.75 23.07
C CYS A 326 -0.61 -0.62 23.32
N VAL A 327 -1.85 -0.66 23.82
CA VAL A 327 -2.62 -1.91 23.98
C VAL A 327 -2.67 -2.66 22.65
N ASN A 328 -3.05 -1.96 21.58
CA ASN A 328 -3.17 -2.61 20.29
C ASN A 328 -1.81 -3.05 19.73
N VAL A 329 -0.71 -2.29 19.93
CA VAL A 329 0.63 -2.75 19.50
C VAL A 329 0.97 -4.11 20.11
N LEU A 330 0.66 -4.32 21.40
CA LEU A 330 0.85 -5.60 22.07
C LEU A 330 -0.10 -6.68 21.53
N GLU A 331 -1.38 -6.37 21.34
CA GLU A 331 -2.37 -7.31 20.78
C GLU A 331 -2.05 -7.72 19.33
N GLU A 332 -1.50 -6.82 18.51
CA GLU A 332 -1.21 -7.05 17.08
C GLU A 332 0.09 -7.84 16.83
N THR A 333 0.83 -8.17 17.89
CA THR A 333 2.11 -8.88 17.80
C THR A 333 1.89 -10.36 17.51
N ILE A 334 2.42 -10.82 16.36
CA ILE A 334 2.30 -12.21 15.85
C ILE A 334 3.56 -13.05 15.97
N SER A 335 4.64 -12.48 16.47
CA SER A 335 5.87 -13.18 16.87
C SER A 335 6.02 -13.09 18.39
N PRO A 336 6.98 -13.76 19.03
CA PRO A 336 7.34 -13.38 20.40
C PRO A 336 7.74 -11.90 20.45
N LEU A 337 7.35 -11.22 21.53
CA LEU A 337 7.49 -9.76 21.65
C LEU A 337 8.96 -9.30 21.52
N SER A 338 9.92 -10.11 21.94
CA SER A 338 11.35 -9.83 21.79
C SER A 338 11.80 -9.66 20.33
N TYR A 339 11.23 -10.44 19.40
CA TYR A 339 11.52 -10.33 17.97
C TYR A 339 10.88 -9.09 17.36
N SER A 340 9.62 -8.82 17.74
CA SER A 340 8.91 -7.63 17.29
C SER A 340 9.57 -6.35 17.80
N GLU A 341 9.93 -6.29 19.08
CA GLU A 341 10.68 -5.17 19.67
C GLU A 341 11.99 -4.98 18.94
N LYS A 342 12.81 -6.03 18.79
CA LYS A 342 14.09 -5.96 18.06
C LYS A 342 13.96 -5.43 16.63
N GLN A 343 12.90 -5.80 15.93
CA GLN A 343 12.65 -5.33 14.57
C GLN A 343 12.10 -3.90 14.52
N LEU A 344 11.31 -3.48 15.50
CA LEU A 344 10.75 -2.12 15.61
C LEU A 344 11.75 -1.11 16.14
N GLU A 345 12.68 -1.58 16.96
CA GLU A 345 13.74 -0.80 17.52
C GLU A 345 14.52 -0.13 16.37
N GLY A 346 14.43 1.20 16.28
CA GLY A 346 15.23 1.95 15.32
C GLY A 346 14.55 2.44 14.09
N ARG A 347 13.34 2.00 13.83
CA ARG A 347 12.66 2.37 12.60
C ARG A 347 11.95 3.70 12.78
N TRP A 348 12.24 4.64 11.88
CA TRP A 348 11.50 5.90 11.83
C TRP A 348 10.02 5.65 11.46
N GLY A 349 9.09 6.40 12.04
CA GLY A 349 7.64 6.24 11.82
C GLY A 349 6.97 5.12 12.62
N TYR A 350 7.72 4.21 13.24
CA TYR A 350 7.16 3.13 14.06
C TYR A 350 7.48 3.34 15.55
N THR A 351 6.50 3.04 16.40
CA THR A 351 6.65 3.11 17.85
C THR A 351 6.50 1.70 18.41
N SER A 352 7.56 1.17 19.00
CA SER A 352 7.52 -0.13 19.67
C SER A 352 6.72 -0.04 20.98
N ALA A 353 6.37 -1.18 21.59
CA ALA A 353 5.58 -1.18 22.82
C ALA A 353 6.39 -0.54 23.97
N ILE A 354 7.68 -0.85 24.11
CA ILE A 354 8.51 -0.24 25.16
C ILE A 354 8.68 1.27 24.98
N LYS A 355 8.82 1.74 23.74
CA LYS A 355 8.90 3.18 23.45
C LYS A 355 7.57 3.87 23.76
N SER A 356 6.45 3.22 23.41
CA SER A 356 5.11 3.72 23.73
C SER A 356 4.90 3.82 25.24
N LEU A 357 5.32 2.82 26.01
CA LEU A 357 5.29 2.81 27.47
C LEU A 357 6.07 3.97 28.08
N LYS A 358 7.31 4.20 27.64
CA LYS A 358 8.15 5.33 28.13
C LYS A 358 7.51 6.69 27.83
N ILE A 359 6.91 6.85 26.65
CA ILE A 359 6.21 8.07 26.28
C ILE A 359 4.99 8.27 27.18
N LEU A 360 4.20 7.23 27.41
CA LEU A 360 3.03 7.28 28.29
C LEU A 360 3.43 7.63 29.73
N GLU A 361 4.49 7.03 30.24
CA GLU A 361 5.03 7.33 31.58
C GLU A 361 5.42 8.81 31.72
N SER A 362 6.20 9.32 30.75
CA SER A 362 6.58 10.74 30.73
C SER A 362 5.37 11.68 30.62
N GLN A 363 4.34 11.29 29.85
CA GLN A 363 3.12 12.07 29.71
C GLN A 363 2.26 12.03 30.97
N ALA A 364 2.16 10.88 31.64
CA ALA A 364 1.45 10.76 32.89
C ALA A 364 2.07 11.67 33.97
N GLU A 365 3.41 11.73 34.05
CA GLU A 365 4.11 12.64 34.95
C GLU A 365 3.96 14.12 34.55
N SER A 366 3.96 14.46 33.26
CA SER A 366 3.73 15.84 32.84
C SER A 366 2.32 16.31 33.20
N ILE A 367 1.31 15.43 33.05
CA ILE A 367 -0.09 15.72 33.39
C ILE A 367 -0.27 15.96 34.90
N LYS A 368 0.64 15.47 35.75
CA LYS A 368 0.59 15.69 37.21
C LYS A 368 0.52 17.17 37.60
N LYS A 369 1.12 18.05 36.80
CA LYS A 369 1.07 19.51 37.00
C LYS A 369 -0.31 20.10 36.68
N GLU A 370 -1.03 19.50 35.72
CA GLU A 370 -2.34 19.95 35.26
C GLU A 370 -3.48 19.32 36.07
N SER A 371 -3.39 18.02 36.37
CA SER A 371 -4.38 17.25 37.11
C SER A 371 -3.71 16.09 37.86
N PRO A 372 -3.38 16.26 39.16
CA PRO A 372 -2.75 15.21 39.97
C PRO A 372 -3.60 13.93 40.05
N PHE A 373 -4.92 14.07 40.17
CA PHE A 373 -5.84 12.94 40.25
C PHE A 373 -5.86 12.10 38.96
N PHE A 374 -5.93 12.76 37.79
CA PHE A 374 -5.86 12.06 36.51
C PHE A 374 -4.49 11.39 36.32
N SER A 375 -3.42 12.08 36.70
CA SER A 375 -2.04 11.56 36.60
C SER A 375 -1.85 10.29 37.41
N SER A 376 -2.32 10.22 38.66
CA SER A 376 -2.25 8.98 39.46
C SER A 376 -2.94 7.81 38.76
N TYR A 377 -4.13 8.04 38.19
CA TYR A 377 -4.86 7.02 37.45
C TYR A 377 -4.16 6.62 36.13
N ALA A 378 -3.52 7.59 35.46
CA ALA A 378 -2.72 7.35 34.26
C ALA A 378 -1.46 6.52 34.56
N ILE A 379 -0.79 6.76 35.68
CA ILE A 379 0.38 5.99 36.13
C ILE A 379 -0.01 4.52 36.37
N ASP A 380 -1.09 4.28 37.12
CA ASP A 380 -1.61 2.92 37.37
C ASP A 380 -1.93 2.18 36.05
N ALA A 381 -2.45 2.90 35.05
CA ALA A 381 -2.73 2.34 33.74
C ALA A 381 -1.42 1.95 33.01
N VAL A 382 -0.39 2.79 33.05
CA VAL A 382 0.93 2.50 32.48
C VAL A 382 1.57 1.28 33.16
N ASP A 383 1.49 1.19 34.49
CA ASP A 383 2.06 0.06 35.24
C ASP A 383 1.39 -1.26 34.89
N ARG A 384 0.07 -1.25 34.62
CA ARG A 384 -0.63 -2.42 34.09
C ARG A 384 -0.09 -2.83 32.71
N LEU A 385 0.12 -1.88 31.80
CA LEU A 385 0.71 -2.20 30.49
C LEU A 385 2.15 -2.70 30.59
N LYS A 386 2.95 -2.16 31.53
CA LYS A 386 4.30 -2.68 31.82
C LYS A 386 4.24 -4.12 32.29
N ALA A 387 3.31 -4.47 33.18
CA ALA A 387 3.12 -5.85 33.64
C ALA A 387 2.80 -6.81 32.48
N ILE A 388 1.89 -6.42 31.58
CA ILE A 388 1.58 -7.18 30.35
C ILE A 388 2.82 -7.33 29.47
N TYR A 389 3.53 -6.23 29.23
CA TYR A 389 4.75 -6.21 28.41
C TYR A 389 5.82 -7.17 28.96
N HIS A 390 6.09 -7.12 30.27
CA HIS A 390 7.05 -8.00 30.92
C HIS A 390 6.62 -9.47 30.86
N TYR A 391 5.33 -9.73 31.10
CA TYR A 391 4.77 -11.08 31.00
C TYR A 391 4.93 -11.67 29.60
N MET A 392 4.62 -10.91 28.54
CA MET A 392 4.79 -11.35 27.14
C MET A 392 6.26 -11.62 26.79
N LEU A 393 7.21 -10.84 27.33
CA LEU A 393 8.64 -11.08 27.15
C LEU A 393 9.11 -12.36 27.86
N GLU A 394 8.69 -12.57 29.10
CA GLU A 394 9.17 -13.67 29.95
C GLU A 394 8.55 -15.01 29.56
N LYS A 395 7.24 -15.06 29.39
CA LYS A 395 6.53 -16.32 29.13
C LYS A 395 6.61 -16.76 27.69
N LYS A 396 6.97 -15.85 26.78
CA LYS A 396 6.77 -16.03 25.33
C LYS A 396 5.36 -16.60 25.11
N SER A 397 4.31 -15.89 25.49
CA SER A 397 2.93 -16.33 25.20
C SER A 397 2.24 -15.35 24.25
N GLY A 398 1.12 -15.76 23.65
CA GLY A 398 0.32 -14.92 22.76
C GLY A 398 0.00 -15.56 21.41
N LYS A 399 -0.32 -14.72 20.42
CA LYS A 399 -0.82 -15.13 19.09
C LYS A 399 0.11 -16.03 18.29
N TYR A 400 1.42 -15.87 18.46
CA TYR A 400 2.39 -16.60 17.66
C TYR A 400 2.30 -18.12 17.87
N LEU A 401 1.87 -18.59 19.05
CA LEU A 401 1.65 -20.02 19.31
C LEU A 401 0.51 -20.58 18.45
N VAL A 402 -0.60 -19.84 18.39
CA VAL A 402 -1.74 -20.17 17.52
C VAL A 402 -1.34 -20.16 16.05
N ILE A 403 -0.49 -19.21 15.65
CA ILE A 403 0.04 -19.15 14.28
C ILE A 403 0.88 -20.39 13.94
N LEU A 404 1.70 -20.87 14.87
CA LEU A 404 2.45 -22.12 14.65
C LEU A 404 1.54 -23.33 14.50
N GLU A 405 0.48 -23.41 15.30
CA GLU A 405 -0.54 -24.47 15.17
C GLU A 405 -1.21 -24.42 13.79
N ILE A 406 -1.60 -23.22 13.35
CA ILE A 406 -2.17 -22.99 12.01
C ILE A 406 -1.20 -23.42 10.90
N ILE A 407 0.08 -23.07 11.00
CA ILE A 407 1.11 -23.46 10.02
C ILE A 407 1.24 -24.98 9.99
N ASN A 408 1.40 -25.62 11.15
CA ASN A 408 1.56 -27.07 11.24
C ASN A 408 0.35 -27.82 10.68
N GLU A 409 -0.86 -27.36 10.99
CA GLU A 409 -2.07 -27.98 10.48
C GLU A 409 -2.25 -27.77 8.98
N ALA A 410 -1.89 -26.60 8.45
CA ALA A 410 -1.90 -26.35 7.02
C ALA A 410 -0.89 -27.25 6.28
N LEU A 411 0.32 -27.42 6.82
CA LEU A 411 1.34 -28.34 6.28
C LEU A 411 0.84 -29.80 6.29
N GLN A 412 0.26 -30.25 7.40
CA GLN A 412 -0.27 -31.61 7.54
C GLN A 412 -1.40 -31.93 6.55
N ASN A 413 -2.20 -30.93 6.21
CA ASN A 413 -3.36 -31.08 5.32
C ASN A 413 -3.10 -30.58 3.88
N ASN A 414 -1.86 -30.23 3.54
CA ASN A 414 -1.46 -29.64 2.27
C ASN A 414 -2.35 -28.45 1.84
N LYS A 415 -2.58 -27.52 2.77
CA LYS A 415 -3.48 -26.37 2.56
C LYS A 415 -2.68 -25.11 2.28
N ARG A 416 -3.07 -24.41 1.22
CA ARG A 416 -2.49 -23.11 0.86
C ARG A 416 -3.10 -22.01 1.72
N ILE A 417 -2.26 -21.34 2.51
CA ILE A 417 -2.68 -20.24 3.40
C ILE A 417 -1.81 -19.00 3.19
N VAL A 418 -2.38 -17.83 3.45
CA VAL A 418 -1.63 -16.57 3.57
C VAL A 418 -1.78 -16.03 4.98
N ILE A 419 -0.66 -15.84 5.68
CA ILE A 419 -0.63 -15.18 6.99
C ILE A 419 -0.33 -13.70 6.78
N ILE A 420 -1.26 -12.84 7.19
CA ILE A 420 -1.17 -11.40 7.04
C ILE A 420 -0.66 -10.79 8.33
N ALA A 421 0.50 -10.15 8.24
CA ALA A 421 1.03 -9.28 9.27
C ALA A 421 0.53 -7.84 9.11
N LYS A 422 0.52 -7.07 10.20
CA LYS A 422 0.14 -5.65 10.17
C LYS A 422 0.94 -4.83 9.15
N ASN A 423 2.24 -5.08 9.08
CA ASN A 423 3.18 -4.42 8.17
C ASN A 423 4.43 -5.30 7.99
N GLY A 424 5.35 -4.87 7.13
CA GLY A 424 6.57 -5.63 6.82
C GLY A 424 7.48 -5.88 8.03
N ILE A 425 7.40 -5.07 9.09
CA ILE A 425 8.21 -5.25 10.30
C ILE A 425 7.74 -6.47 11.08
N TYR A 426 6.42 -6.57 11.32
CA TYR A 426 5.85 -7.72 12.02
C TYR A 426 5.96 -9.00 11.18
N ARG A 427 5.89 -8.89 9.84
CA ARG A 427 6.19 -10.00 8.93
C ARG A 427 7.61 -10.51 9.15
N SER A 428 8.61 -9.62 9.04
CA SER A 428 10.02 -9.99 9.25
C SER A 428 10.32 -10.47 10.66
N ALA A 429 9.61 -9.97 11.68
CA ALA A 429 9.74 -10.47 13.05
C ALA A 429 9.25 -11.91 13.21
N LEU A 430 8.14 -12.27 12.53
CA LEU A 430 7.64 -13.64 12.49
C LEU A 430 8.58 -14.54 11.68
N GLU A 431 9.00 -14.12 10.48
CA GLU A 431 9.97 -14.87 9.65
C GLU A 431 11.26 -15.15 10.43
N ASP A 432 11.83 -14.13 11.09
CA ASP A 432 13.03 -14.28 11.92
C ASP A 432 12.86 -15.29 13.04
N TYR A 433 11.68 -15.32 13.66
CA TYR A 433 11.35 -16.24 14.73
C TYR A 433 11.22 -17.68 14.21
N LEU A 434 10.52 -17.86 13.09
CA LEU A 434 10.37 -19.17 12.43
C LEU A 434 11.72 -19.76 12.02
N ILE A 435 12.60 -18.93 11.46
CA ILE A 435 13.95 -19.35 11.07
C ILE A 435 14.79 -19.72 12.31
N LYS A 436 14.85 -18.84 13.31
CA LYS A 436 15.85 -18.97 14.39
C LYS A 436 15.43 -19.90 15.53
N GLU A 437 14.15 -19.95 15.86
CA GLU A 437 13.64 -20.74 17.00
C GLU A 437 12.85 -21.98 16.57
N LYS A 438 12.38 -22.03 15.33
CA LYS A 438 11.60 -23.17 14.81
C LYS A 438 12.28 -23.92 13.67
N ASN A 439 13.45 -23.47 13.22
CA ASN A 439 14.22 -24.07 12.14
C ASN A 439 13.41 -24.27 10.85
N HIS A 440 12.42 -23.40 10.59
CA HIS A 440 11.69 -23.42 9.32
C HIS A 440 12.45 -22.60 8.27
N ASN A 441 12.54 -23.14 7.06
CA ASN A 441 12.95 -22.39 5.89
C ASN A 441 11.72 -21.69 5.28
N ILE A 442 11.78 -20.37 5.10
CA ILE A 442 10.65 -19.60 4.56
C ILE A 442 10.37 -19.96 3.09
N LEU A 443 11.39 -20.32 2.30
CA LEU A 443 11.22 -20.77 0.93
C LEU A 443 10.48 -22.12 0.88
N GLU A 444 10.90 -23.06 1.72
CA GLU A 444 10.22 -24.36 1.87
C GLU A 444 8.77 -24.19 2.34
N LEU A 445 8.50 -23.27 3.26
CA LEU A 445 7.13 -22.95 3.66
C LEU A 445 6.31 -22.41 2.48
N ASN A 446 6.86 -21.52 1.66
CA ASN A 446 6.18 -20.98 0.48
C ASN A 446 5.93 -22.06 -0.58
N GLU A 447 6.87 -22.98 -0.81
CA GLU A 447 6.72 -24.14 -1.70
C GLU A 447 5.60 -25.06 -1.22
N ASN A 448 5.47 -25.23 0.09
CA ASN A 448 4.37 -25.96 0.73
C ASN A 448 3.07 -25.14 0.87
N GLY A 449 2.97 -24.00 0.18
CA GLY A 449 1.75 -23.19 0.13
C GLY A 449 1.49 -22.29 1.34
N ILE A 450 2.47 -22.09 2.21
CA ILE A 450 2.38 -21.22 3.39
C ILE A 450 3.07 -19.89 3.10
N TYR A 451 2.29 -18.85 2.80
CA TYR A 451 2.81 -17.55 2.41
C TYR A 451 2.66 -16.50 3.51
N PHE A 452 3.56 -15.51 3.53
CA PHE A 452 3.52 -14.38 4.45
C PHE A 452 3.34 -13.07 3.69
N SER A 453 2.35 -12.27 4.09
CA SER A 453 2.06 -10.98 3.46
C SER A 453 1.84 -9.88 4.50
N THR A 454 1.64 -8.67 4.00
CA THR A 454 1.25 -7.51 4.80
C THR A 454 -0.09 -6.99 4.29
N ILE A 455 -0.79 -6.15 5.06
CA ILE A 455 -2.01 -5.50 4.57
C ILE A 455 -1.73 -4.71 3.27
N ASP A 456 -0.59 -4.04 3.19
CA ASP A 456 -0.23 -3.18 2.07
C ASP A 456 0.18 -3.98 0.82
N ASP A 457 0.73 -5.19 1.00
CA ASP A 457 1.23 -6.05 -0.08
C ASP A 457 0.21 -7.10 -0.55
N ILE A 458 -0.97 -7.17 0.08
CA ILE A 458 -1.87 -8.32 -0.07
C ILE A 458 -2.34 -8.52 -1.52
N SER A 459 -2.70 -7.46 -2.23
CA SER A 459 -3.18 -7.55 -3.62
C SER A 459 -2.09 -8.10 -4.54
N ARG A 460 -0.84 -7.68 -4.32
CA ARG A 460 0.32 -8.20 -5.04
C ARG A 460 0.56 -9.66 -4.69
N THR A 461 0.59 -10.00 -3.40
CA THR A 461 0.78 -11.39 -2.97
C THR A 461 -0.25 -12.32 -3.61
N PHE A 462 -1.54 -11.93 -3.66
CA PHE A 462 -2.56 -12.72 -4.33
C PHE A 462 -2.43 -12.79 -5.86
N ASN A 463 -1.87 -11.76 -6.50
CA ASN A 463 -1.54 -11.85 -7.93
C ASN A 463 -0.40 -12.83 -8.18
N ASP A 464 0.61 -12.84 -7.30
CA ASP A 464 1.79 -13.68 -7.42
C ASP A 464 1.47 -15.17 -7.15
N ILE A 465 0.63 -15.46 -6.16
CA ILE A 465 0.32 -16.85 -5.74
C ILE A 465 -0.98 -17.41 -6.33
N GLY A 466 -1.83 -16.57 -6.91
CA GLY A 466 -3.17 -16.93 -7.38
C GLY A 466 -4.23 -17.02 -6.27
N ALA A 467 -5.30 -17.77 -6.51
CA ALA A 467 -6.39 -17.94 -5.56
C ALA A 467 -5.92 -18.68 -4.30
N VAL A 468 -6.25 -18.14 -3.12
CA VAL A 468 -5.89 -18.74 -1.83
C VAL A 468 -7.16 -19.08 -1.07
N THR A 469 -7.28 -20.34 -0.65
CA THR A 469 -8.46 -20.81 0.08
C THR A 469 -8.63 -20.08 1.41
N THR A 470 -7.53 -19.84 2.14
CA THR A 470 -7.55 -19.31 3.50
C THR A 470 -6.58 -18.16 3.70
N CYS A 471 -7.10 -17.07 4.26
CA CYS A 471 -6.33 -15.95 4.76
C CYS A 471 -6.38 -15.91 6.29
N VAL A 472 -5.24 -15.68 6.95
CA VAL A 472 -5.13 -15.62 8.41
C VAL A 472 -4.67 -14.23 8.83
N LEU A 473 -5.50 -13.52 9.57
CA LEU A 473 -5.23 -12.17 10.07
C LEU A 473 -4.58 -12.21 11.46
N TYR A 474 -3.63 -11.31 11.66
CA TYR A 474 -2.93 -11.08 12.91
C TYR A 474 -3.82 -10.64 14.10
N GLY A 475 -5.07 -10.28 13.87
CA GLY A 475 -5.91 -9.64 14.89
C GLY A 475 -7.14 -8.98 14.31
N CYS A 476 -7.85 -8.24 15.17
CA CYS A 476 -8.91 -7.36 14.71
C CYS A 476 -8.28 -6.26 13.84
N PRO A 477 -8.63 -6.16 12.55
CA PRO A 477 -8.11 -5.10 11.72
C PRO A 477 -8.61 -3.76 12.22
N ARG A 478 -7.88 -2.69 11.87
CA ARG A 478 -8.33 -1.33 12.14
C ARG A 478 -9.52 -1.01 11.26
N TYR A 479 -10.32 -0.04 11.69
CA TYR A 479 -11.48 0.39 10.94
C TYR A 479 -11.11 0.79 9.49
N TYR A 480 -9.99 1.49 9.29
CA TYR A 480 -9.51 1.85 7.95
C TYR A 480 -9.02 0.68 7.10
N ASN A 481 -8.80 -0.48 7.72
CA ASN A 481 -8.44 -1.74 7.06
C ASN A 481 -9.62 -2.73 7.06
N ASN A 482 -10.85 -2.26 7.30
CA ASN A 482 -12.03 -3.13 7.36
C ASN A 482 -12.33 -3.86 6.04
N PHE A 483 -11.85 -3.34 4.90
CA PHE A 483 -11.90 -4.02 3.60
C PHE A 483 -11.27 -5.42 3.67
N ILE A 484 -10.36 -5.65 4.61
CA ILE A 484 -9.75 -6.96 4.78
C ILE A 484 -10.73 -8.02 5.32
N LEU A 485 -11.83 -7.58 5.94
CA LEU A 485 -12.91 -8.45 6.41
C LEU A 485 -13.86 -8.85 5.27
N SER A 486 -13.73 -8.20 4.12
CA SER A 486 -14.41 -8.53 2.86
C SER A 486 -13.41 -8.97 1.79
N LEU A 487 -12.23 -9.48 2.20
CA LEU A 487 -11.20 -9.96 1.28
C LEU A 487 -11.76 -10.96 0.31
N SER A 488 -11.61 -10.58 -0.94
CA SER A 488 -12.39 -11.09 -2.03
C SER A 488 -11.59 -12.02 -2.93
N LYS A 489 -10.42 -12.45 -2.47
CA LYS A 489 -9.61 -13.51 -3.10
C LYS A 489 -9.47 -14.73 -2.19
N THR A 490 -10.26 -14.79 -1.12
CA THR A 490 -10.25 -15.87 -0.14
C THR A 490 -11.65 -16.29 0.25
N GLU A 491 -11.85 -17.59 0.39
CA GLU A 491 -13.13 -18.18 0.81
C GLU A 491 -13.28 -18.15 2.34
N ARG A 492 -12.14 -18.27 3.05
CA ARG A 492 -12.08 -18.36 4.50
C ARG A 492 -11.14 -17.33 5.09
N LEU A 493 -11.62 -16.58 6.07
CA LEU A 493 -10.86 -15.60 6.82
C LEU A 493 -10.72 -16.03 8.28
N GLY A 494 -9.56 -16.56 8.65
CA GLY A 494 -9.20 -16.83 10.05
C GLY A 494 -8.70 -15.55 10.72
N ILE A 495 -9.21 -15.21 11.90
CA ILE A 495 -8.84 -13.98 12.62
C ILE A 495 -8.37 -14.35 14.02
N VAL A 496 -7.06 -14.28 14.24
CA VAL A 496 -6.43 -14.68 15.51
C VAL A 496 -6.52 -13.52 16.50
N VAL A 497 -7.36 -13.64 17.53
CA VAL A 497 -7.72 -12.52 18.41
C VAL A 497 -7.62 -12.86 19.88
N TYR A 498 -7.19 -11.90 20.70
CA TYR A 498 -7.45 -11.96 22.14
C TYR A 498 -8.94 -11.70 22.40
N GLU A 499 -9.46 -12.18 23.54
CA GLU A 499 -10.87 -12.00 23.88
C GLU A 499 -11.28 -10.52 24.02
N SER A 500 -10.32 -9.64 24.31
CA SER A 500 -10.48 -8.19 24.37
C SER A 500 -10.81 -7.56 23.00
N GLU A 501 -10.40 -8.19 21.90
CA GLU A 501 -10.62 -7.71 20.52
C GLU A 501 -11.98 -8.16 19.97
N ILE A 502 -12.55 -9.27 20.46
CA ILE A 502 -13.81 -9.87 19.96
C ILE A 502 -14.98 -8.86 19.93
N PRO A 503 -15.25 -8.04 20.97
CA PRO A 503 -16.33 -7.05 20.91
C PRO A 503 -16.17 -6.02 19.79
N PHE A 504 -14.93 -5.63 19.48
CA PHE A 504 -14.63 -4.67 18.41
C PHE A 504 -14.84 -5.33 17.05
N LEU A 505 -14.36 -6.56 16.89
CA LEU A 505 -14.57 -7.33 15.68
C LEU A 505 -16.06 -7.58 15.41
N LYS A 506 -16.85 -7.94 16.45
CA LYS A 506 -18.31 -8.06 16.34
C LYS A 506 -18.96 -6.73 15.97
N THR A 507 -18.51 -5.62 16.54
CA THR A 507 -18.98 -4.28 16.13
C THR A 507 -18.68 -4.01 14.65
N MET A 508 -17.49 -4.35 14.16
CA MET A 508 -17.14 -4.20 12.75
C MET A 508 -18.00 -5.09 11.85
N PHE A 509 -18.27 -6.33 12.25
CA PHE A 509 -19.18 -7.21 11.51
C PHE A 509 -20.61 -6.68 11.50
N ASN A 510 -21.11 -6.20 12.64
CA ASN A 510 -22.42 -5.57 12.70
C ASN A 510 -22.49 -4.35 11.78
N VAL A 511 -21.47 -3.49 11.75
CA VAL A 511 -21.43 -2.35 10.82
C VAL A 511 -21.46 -2.80 9.36
N ILE A 512 -20.72 -3.87 9.02
CA ILE A 512 -20.73 -4.47 7.67
C ILE A 512 -22.13 -5.05 7.34
N ASP A 513 -22.77 -5.71 8.30
CA ASP A 513 -24.10 -6.30 8.12
C ASP A 513 -25.21 -5.22 8.07
N ASP A 514 -25.11 -4.15 8.86
CA ASP A 514 -25.99 -2.98 8.82
C ASP A 514 -25.89 -2.27 7.47
N MET A 515 -24.69 -2.22 6.87
CA MET A 515 -24.51 -1.74 5.50
C MET A 515 -25.26 -2.58 4.48
N LYS A 516 -25.31 -3.91 4.62
CA LYS A 516 -26.14 -4.76 3.74
C LYS A 516 -27.62 -4.37 3.82
N ASN A 517 -28.11 -4.01 5.01
CA ASN A 517 -29.48 -3.54 5.19
C ASN A 517 -29.72 -2.19 4.50
N ILE A 518 -28.76 -1.26 4.56
CA ILE A 518 -28.84 0.00 3.79
C ILE A 518 -28.88 -0.28 2.29
N LEU A 519 -28.08 -1.23 1.81
CA LEU A 519 -28.04 -1.62 0.39
C LEU A 519 -29.23 -2.50 -0.05
N SER A 520 -30.26 -2.64 0.79
CA SER A 520 -31.51 -3.29 0.37
C SER A 520 -32.17 -2.53 -0.79
N SER A 521 -32.69 -3.28 -1.76
CA SER A 521 -33.25 -2.71 -2.99
C SER A 521 -34.39 -1.70 -2.72
N GLU A 522 -35.17 -1.89 -1.64
CA GLU A 522 -36.20 -0.95 -1.21
C GLU A 522 -35.62 0.40 -0.75
N LYS A 523 -34.63 0.39 0.15
CA LYS A 523 -34.02 1.64 0.67
C LYS A 523 -33.24 2.37 -0.41
N LYS A 524 -32.48 1.63 -1.23
CA LYS A 524 -31.79 2.18 -2.40
C LYS A 524 -32.79 2.81 -3.36
N GLY A 525 -33.84 2.08 -3.75
CA GLY A 525 -34.86 2.56 -4.68
C GLY A 525 -35.53 3.86 -4.21
N LYS A 526 -35.88 3.96 -2.93
CA LYS A 526 -36.40 5.20 -2.33
C LYS A 526 -35.39 6.35 -2.33
N SER A 527 -34.10 6.04 -2.16
CA SER A 527 -33.02 7.04 -2.18
C SER A 527 -32.87 7.68 -3.56
N VAL A 528 -32.92 6.86 -4.61
CA VAL A 528 -32.69 7.31 -5.98
C VAL A 528 -33.96 7.68 -6.75
N SER A 529 -35.16 7.41 -6.22
CA SER A 529 -36.43 7.70 -6.91
C SER A 529 -36.61 9.17 -7.28
N GLY A 530 -35.99 10.09 -6.52
CA GLY A 530 -36.00 11.53 -6.83
C GLY A 530 -35.03 11.96 -7.92
N ILE A 531 -34.22 11.04 -8.47
CA ILE A 531 -33.23 11.28 -9.54
C ILE A 531 -33.51 10.37 -10.74
N LEU A 532 -34.04 9.18 -10.52
CA LEU A 532 -34.44 8.29 -11.58
C LEU A 532 -35.77 8.76 -12.19
N SER A 533 -35.69 9.63 -13.20
CA SER A 533 -36.84 10.04 -14.01
C SER A 533 -37.27 8.95 -15.03
N SER A 534 -36.49 7.89 -15.15
CA SER A 534 -36.76 6.77 -16.05
C SER A 534 -37.60 5.71 -15.33
N GLN A 535 -38.87 5.59 -15.74
CA GLN A 535 -39.74 4.46 -15.39
C GLN A 535 -39.07 3.11 -15.62
N ARG A 536 -38.09 3.03 -16.54
CA ARG A 536 -37.36 1.79 -16.87
C ARG A 536 -36.37 1.36 -15.80
N LEU A 537 -35.62 2.27 -15.20
CA LEU A 537 -34.69 1.93 -14.11
C LEU A 537 -35.48 1.61 -12.85
N THR A 538 -36.57 2.33 -12.60
CA THR A 538 -37.57 1.96 -11.58
C THR A 538 -38.16 0.58 -11.85
N ASN A 539 -38.55 0.27 -13.09
CA ASN A 539 -39.07 -1.06 -13.46
C ASN A 539 -38.00 -2.15 -13.35
N TYR A 540 -36.75 -1.87 -13.71
CA TYR A 540 -35.64 -2.80 -13.52
C TYR A 540 -35.43 -3.09 -12.02
N MET A 541 -35.53 -2.07 -11.15
CA MET A 541 -35.47 -2.24 -9.69
C MET A 541 -36.69 -2.97 -9.12
N LEU A 542 -37.90 -2.71 -9.65
CA LEU A 542 -39.13 -3.38 -9.23
C LEU A 542 -39.22 -4.84 -9.72
N ASN A 543 -38.58 -5.14 -10.85
CA ASN A 543 -38.54 -6.47 -11.45
C ASN A 543 -37.33 -7.30 -11.01
N TYR A 544 -36.42 -6.73 -10.21
CA TYR A 544 -35.39 -7.52 -9.57
C TYR A 544 -36.08 -8.56 -8.69
N PRO A 545 -35.78 -9.87 -8.84
CA PRO A 545 -36.43 -10.89 -8.05
C PRO A 545 -36.27 -10.53 -6.58
N SER A 546 -37.40 -10.33 -5.89
CA SER A 546 -37.36 -10.03 -4.46
C SER A 546 -36.58 -11.14 -3.77
N PRO A 547 -35.63 -10.80 -2.89
CA PRO A 547 -34.85 -11.78 -2.14
C PRO A 547 -35.78 -12.84 -1.59
N SER A 548 -35.58 -14.10 -1.98
CA SER A 548 -36.29 -15.16 -1.29
C SER A 548 -35.84 -15.06 0.16
N SER A 549 -36.76 -14.80 1.09
CA SER A 549 -36.49 -14.46 2.49
C SER A 549 -35.76 -15.55 3.30
N LYS A 550 -35.23 -16.58 2.65
CA LYS A 550 -34.22 -17.48 3.19
C LYS A 550 -32.93 -16.71 3.39
N GLN A 551 -32.88 -16.07 4.56
CA GLN A 551 -31.74 -15.46 5.22
C GLN A 551 -30.41 -16.04 4.69
N ASP A 552 -29.62 -15.18 4.06
CA ASP A 552 -28.36 -15.47 3.39
C ASP A 552 -27.38 -16.17 4.35
N SER A 553 -27.43 -17.51 4.39
CA SER A 553 -26.74 -18.34 5.38
C SER A 553 -25.24 -18.50 5.12
N ARG A 554 -24.67 -17.71 4.21
CA ARG A 554 -23.34 -17.95 3.62
C ARG A 554 -22.21 -17.22 4.34
N SER A 555 -22.43 -15.99 4.82
CA SER A 555 -21.46 -15.35 5.72
C SER A 555 -21.66 -15.87 7.15
N LYS A 556 -21.12 -17.05 7.43
CA LYS A 556 -21.15 -17.64 8.76
C LYS A 556 -19.98 -17.11 9.57
N ILE A 557 -20.27 -16.46 10.70
CA ILE A 557 -19.26 -16.21 11.74
C ILE A 557 -19.18 -17.47 12.58
N ILE A 558 -18.10 -18.22 12.43
CA ILE A 558 -17.82 -19.38 13.26
C ILE A 558 -16.87 -18.91 14.35
N THR A 559 -17.33 -18.97 15.60
CA THR A 559 -16.42 -18.85 16.74
C THR A 559 -16.05 -20.27 17.14
N ILE A 560 -14.80 -20.65 16.93
CA ILE A 560 -14.33 -21.95 17.40
C ILE A 560 -14.25 -21.85 18.92
N CYS A 561 -15.12 -22.59 19.63
CA CYS A 561 -14.93 -22.81 21.05
C CYS A 561 -13.69 -23.69 21.18
N PRO A 562 -12.61 -23.20 21.81
CA PRO A 562 -11.46 -24.04 22.04
C PRO A 562 -11.89 -25.15 23.00
N THR A 563 -12.09 -26.36 22.51
CA THR A 563 -12.30 -27.52 23.38
C THR A 563 -11.08 -27.65 24.29
N ASP A 564 -11.35 -27.86 25.58
CA ASP A 564 -10.39 -27.90 26.66
C ASP A 564 -9.35 -29.00 26.39
N ALA A 565 -8.15 -28.57 26.00
CA ALA A 565 -6.96 -29.41 26.00
C ALA A 565 -6.13 -28.95 27.20
N GLU A 566 -6.49 -29.45 28.38
CA GLU A 566 -5.52 -29.54 29.46
C GLU A 566 -4.35 -30.42 28.99
N LEU A 567 -3.14 -30.09 29.43
CA LEU A 567 -1.85 -30.71 29.09
C LEU A 567 -1.72 -32.17 29.61
N GLY A 568 -2.70 -33.02 29.34
CA GLY A 568 -2.68 -34.46 29.59
C GLY A 568 -2.93 -35.21 28.28
N ASP A 569 -2.13 -36.26 28.06
CA ASP A 569 -2.19 -37.16 26.90
C ASP A 569 -3.64 -37.48 26.49
N PHE A 570 -4.12 -36.86 25.41
CA PHE A 570 -5.36 -37.23 24.76
C PHE A 570 -5.27 -37.06 23.24
N THR A 571 -5.88 -38.03 22.57
CA THR A 571 -5.87 -38.29 21.13
C THR A 571 -6.56 -37.18 20.34
N TYR A 572 -5.86 -36.71 19.29
CA TYR A 572 -6.23 -35.61 18.40
C TYR A 572 -7.65 -35.74 17.82
N LYS A 573 -8.55 -34.84 18.22
CA LYS A 573 -9.55 -34.28 17.30
C LYS A 573 -9.12 -32.84 17.01
N SER A 574 -8.69 -32.58 15.76
CA SER A 574 -8.04 -31.33 15.37
C SER A 574 -8.99 -30.14 15.48
N ILE A 575 -8.45 -29.01 15.96
CA ILE A 575 -9.14 -27.75 16.20
C ILE A 575 -9.73 -27.17 14.90
N MET A 576 -9.17 -27.52 13.73
CA MET A 576 -9.63 -27.04 12.43
C MET A 576 -10.23 -28.15 11.54
N SER A 577 -10.63 -29.29 12.11
CA SER A 577 -11.28 -30.36 11.33
C SER A 577 -12.58 -29.90 10.64
N ASP A 578 -13.28 -28.90 11.19
CA ASP A 578 -14.43 -28.25 10.55
C ASP A 578 -14.02 -27.19 9.49
N PHE A 579 -12.77 -26.72 9.50
CA PHE A 579 -12.26 -25.64 8.63
C PHE A 579 -11.73 -26.17 7.29
N PHE A 580 -11.35 -27.45 7.20
CA PHE A 580 -10.60 -28.01 6.08
C PHE A 580 -11.35 -29.09 5.26
N MET A 581 -12.58 -29.45 5.65
CA MET A 581 -13.40 -30.47 4.98
C MET A 581 -14.14 -29.89 3.77
N GLU A 582 -13.50 -30.01 2.60
CA GLU A 582 -14.05 -30.39 1.27
C GLU A 582 -13.07 -29.90 0.17
N GLU A 583 -12.58 -30.88 -0.62
CA GLU A 583 -12.09 -30.81 -2.02
C GLU A 583 -10.81 -30.01 -2.34
N LEU A 584 -10.12 -30.21 -3.47
CA LEU A 584 -9.62 -31.34 -4.29
C LEU A 584 -8.60 -30.71 -5.29
N ASP A 585 -7.69 -31.51 -5.82
CA ASP A 585 -6.41 -31.14 -6.48
C ASP A 585 -6.42 -30.05 -7.57
N ILE A 586 -5.44 -29.12 -7.50
CA ILE A 586 -4.90 -28.36 -8.64
C ILE A 586 -3.39 -28.14 -8.41
N GLU A 587 -2.55 -28.84 -9.19
CA GLU A 587 -1.09 -28.63 -9.28
C GLU A 587 -0.76 -27.48 -10.25
N ASN A 588 0.26 -26.67 -9.93
CA ASN A 588 1.11 -26.00 -10.93
C ASN A 588 2.39 -25.36 -10.35
N GLU A 589 3.44 -25.37 -11.17
CA GLU A 589 4.87 -25.26 -10.88
C GLU A 589 5.45 -23.82 -10.72
N CYS A 590 6.42 -23.73 -9.80
CA CYS A 590 7.68 -22.96 -9.69
C CYS A 590 7.92 -21.56 -10.31
N ALA A 591 8.54 -20.68 -9.50
CA ALA A 591 9.74 -19.90 -9.86
C ALA A 591 10.48 -19.38 -8.60
N GLU A 592 11.76 -19.75 -8.42
CA GLU A 592 12.66 -19.30 -7.33
C GLU A 592 13.49 -18.07 -7.76
N ASP A 593 13.67 -17.09 -6.87
CA ASP A 593 14.63 -15.98 -7.01
C ASP A 593 15.75 -16.10 -5.95
N PHE A 594 17.00 -16.21 -6.40
CA PHE A 594 18.23 -16.31 -5.58
C PHE A 594 18.74 -14.93 -5.10
N ASP A 595 19.00 -14.78 -3.80
CA ASP A 595 19.71 -13.64 -3.22
C ASP A 595 21.24 -13.82 -3.33
N THR A 596 21.90 -12.94 -4.09
CA THR A 596 23.32 -13.06 -4.50
C THR A 596 24.35 -12.51 -3.49
N ASP A 597 23.95 -12.13 -2.29
CA ASP A 597 24.86 -11.51 -1.30
C ASP A 597 25.77 -12.52 -0.56
N ASP A 598 25.47 -13.82 -0.61
CA ASP A 598 26.20 -14.86 0.15
C ASP A 598 27.29 -15.61 -0.65
N VAL A 599 27.45 -15.38 -1.96
CA VAL A 599 28.29 -16.25 -2.81
C VAL A 599 29.80 -15.92 -2.78
N LEU A 600 30.25 -14.76 -2.28
CA LEU A 600 31.64 -14.31 -2.54
C LEU A 600 32.48 -13.93 -1.31
N SER A 601 32.23 -14.52 -0.14
CA SER A 601 33.29 -14.65 0.88
C SER A 601 34.13 -15.92 0.72
N GLU A 602 33.87 -16.77 -0.28
CA GLU A 602 34.52 -18.08 -0.39
C GLU A 602 35.95 -18.06 -0.98
N ASN A 603 36.43 -16.92 -1.51
CA ASN A 603 37.79 -16.84 -2.08
C ASN A 603 38.86 -16.33 -1.11
N GLU A 604 38.51 -16.00 0.13
CA GLU A 604 39.46 -15.93 1.24
C GLU A 604 39.09 -17.03 2.24
N LYS A 605 39.85 -18.14 2.20
CA LYS A 605 39.84 -19.20 3.23
C LYS A 605 40.39 -18.67 4.55
N ASP A 606 39.77 -17.64 5.11
CA ASP A 606 39.95 -17.26 6.50
C ASP A 606 38.65 -17.61 7.22
N TYR A 607 38.68 -18.72 7.95
CA TYR A 607 37.59 -19.28 8.77
C TYR A 607 37.14 -18.36 9.93
N ARG A 608 37.45 -17.07 9.85
CA ARG A 608 37.05 -16.09 10.84
C ARG A 608 35.72 -15.51 10.40
N ASN A 609 34.65 -16.05 10.99
CA ASN A 609 33.29 -15.48 10.96
C ASN A 609 33.21 -14.04 11.53
N THR A 610 34.35 -13.44 11.91
CA THR A 610 34.47 -12.17 12.61
C THR A 610 35.33 -11.17 11.85
N VAL A 611 34.91 -9.90 11.82
CA VAL A 611 35.64 -8.81 11.14
C VAL A 611 35.72 -7.56 12.02
N PRO A 612 36.77 -6.74 11.88
CA PRO A 612 36.96 -5.58 12.73
C PRO A 612 35.87 -4.54 12.46
N ALA A 613 35.24 -4.06 13.53
CA ALA A 613 34.11 -3.14 13.45
C ALA A 613 34.22 -1.92 14.35
N ILE A 614 33.41 -0.93 14.01
CA ILE A 614 33.18 0.30 14.77
C ILE A 614 31.71 0.35 15.15
N LYS A 615 31.47 0.57 16.43
CA LYS A 615 30.17 0.90 16.98
C LYS A 615 29.97 2.40 16.90
N VAL A 616 28.99 2.80 16.12
CA VAL A 616 28.59 4.20 15.98
C VAL A 616 27.31 4.37 16.77
N SER A 617 27.33 5.15 17.85
CA SER A 617 26.15 5.45 18.66
C SER A 617 25.52 6.76 18.23
N PHE A 618 24.18 6.84 18.25
CA PHE A 618 23.40 7.96 17.74
C PHE A 618 22.61 8.69 18.83
N SER A 619 22.21 9.94 18.57
CA SER A 619 21.40 10.82 19.44
C SER A 619 20.08 10.19 19.84
N SER A 620 19.55 9.32 19.00
CA SER A 620 18.33 8.55 19.25
C SER A 620 18.50 7.39 20.24
N GLY A 621 19.70 7.16 20.77
CA GLY A 621 20.03 6.02 21.65
C GLY A 621 20.35 4.72 20.90
N LYS A 622 20.31 4.75 19.56
CA LYS A 622 20.68 3.65 18.68
C LYS A 622 22.19 3.52 18.56
N SER A 623 22.65 2.39 18.05
CA SER A 623 24.00 2.21 17.55
C SER A 623 24.00 1.38 16.27
N ILE A 624 25.04 1.43 15.46
CA ILE A 624 25.22 0.52 14.32
C ILE A 624 26.65 0.01 14.35
N LEU A 625 26.81 -1.29 14.11
CA LEU A 625 28.13 -1.89 13.94
C LEU A 625 28.47 -1.86 12.46
N LEU A 626 29.50 -1.13 12.11
CA LEU A 626 29.99 -1.00 10.74
C LEU A 626 31.38 -1.62 10.65
N ARG A 627 31.71 -2.25 9.52
CA ARG A 627 33.11 -2.64 9.28
C ARG A 627 33.97 -1.37 9.32
N VAL A 628 35.16 -1.45 9.89
CA VAL A 628 36.08 -0.29 10.00
C VAL A 628 36.25 0.43 8.66
N ASN A 629 36.30 -0.35 7.56
CA ASN A 629 36.53 0.14 6.20
C ASN A 629 35.25 0.38 5.39
N LYS A 630 34.06 0.24 6.00
CA LYS A 630 32.79 0.43 5.28
C LYS A 630 32.61 1.90 4.93
N GLN A 631 32.22 2.19 3.68
CA GLN A 631 31.78 3.51 3.27
C GLN A 631 30.34 3.76 3.74
N VAL A 632 30.09 4.92 4.32
CA VAL A 632 28.77 5.37 4.74
C VAL A 632 28.51 6.80 4.35
N GLN A 633 27.23 7.14 4.15
CA GLN A 633 26.82 8.47 3.71
C GLN A 633 26.53 9.35 4.92
N ILE A 634 27.27 10.46 5.05
CA ILE A 634 27.00 11.48 6.07
C ILE A 634 26.60 12.80 5.45
N PHE A 635 25.76 13.55 6.15
CA PHE A 635 25.44 14.93 5.86
C PHE A 635 26.44 15.87 6.58
N ASP A 636 27.25 16.58 5.79
CA ASP A 636 28.17 17.61 6.23
C ASP A 636 27.41 18.93 6.40
N ASN A 637 27.09 19.27 7.65
CA ASN A 637 26.30 20.46 7.98
C ASN A 637 26.99 21.78 7.60
N ILE A 638 28.33 21.80 7.56
CA ILE A 638 29.09 23.02 7.24
C ILE A 638 29.02 23.30 5.74
N ARG A 639 29.16 22.26 4.92
CA ARG A 639 29.14 22.39 3.45
C ARG A 639 27.75 22.23 2.85
N MET A 640 26.76 21.83 3.66
CA MET A 640 25.44 21.38 3.23
C MET A 640 25.57 20.30 2.15
N LYS A 641 26.46 19.31 2.37
CA LYS A 641 26.70 18.23 1.39
C LYS A 641 26.69 16.82 1.98
N VAL A 642 26.05 15.88 1.28
CA VAL A 642 26.22 14.43 1.54
C VAL A 642 27.57 13.97 0.99
N LYS A 643 28.40 13.39 1.85
CA LYS A 643 29.69 12.80 1.46
C LYS A 643 29.76 11.37 1.96
N ASP A 644 30.36 10.51 1.16
CA ASP A 644 30.72 9.17 1.60
C ASP A 644 32.02 9.26 2.40
N ILE A 645 32.00 8.69 3.61
CA ILE A 645 33.20 8.56 4.44
C ILE A 645 33.32 7.12 4.92
N THR A 646 34.55 6.71 5.17
CA THR A 646 34.80 5.45 5.86
C THR A 646 34.26 5.51 7.29
N ALA A 647 33.68 4.43 7.80
CA ALA A 647 33.16 4.33 9.15
C ALA A 647 34.23 4.70 10.21
N SER A 648 35.50 4.41 9.94
CA SER A 648 36.66 4.84 10.75
C SER A 648 36.85 6.34 10.89
N HIS A 649 36.29 7.12 9.98
CA HIS A 649 36.35 8.58 9.98
C HIS A 649 35.06 9.23 10.48
N LEU A 650 34.09 8.45 10.96
CA LEU A 650 32.90 9.00 11.61
C LEU A 650 33.31 9.69 12.91
N ALA A 651 32.83 10.91 13.11
CA ALA A 651 33.06 11.71 14.30
C ALA A 651 31.73 12.12 14.93
N LYS A 652 31.80 12.52 16.21
CA LYS A 652 30.68 13.11 16.94
C LYS A 652 30.09 14.30 16.16
N ASN A 653 28.78 14.43 16.19
CA ASN A 653 27.95 15.41 15.47
C ASN A 653 27.83 15.22 13.95
N HIS A 654 28.46 14.19 13.36
CA HIS A 654 28.11 13.81 11.98
C HIS A 654 26.66 13.34 11.93
N ILE A 655 25.92 13.68 10.87
CA ILE A 655 24.56 13.17 10.65
C ILE A 655 24.66 12.03 9.64
N LEU A 656 24.47 10.80 10.09
CA LEU A 656 24.45 9.62 9.24
C LEU A 656 23.10 9.50 8.53
N ILE A 657 23.12 9.23 7.23
CA ILE A 657 21.92 8.95 6.44
C ILE A 657 21.76 7.43 6.36
N LEU A 658 20.61 6.95 6.79
CA LEU A 658 20.24 5.54 6.74
C LEU A 658 19.03 5.38 5.84
N VAL A 659 19.08 4.42 4.92
CA VAL A 659 17.99 4.11 4.00
C VAL A 659 17.37 2.79 4.43
N GLU A 660 16.07 2.82 4.70
CA GLU A 660 15.32 1.70 5.29
C GLU A 660 16.02 1.12 6.53
N ASN A 661 16.65 1.99 7.33
CA ASN A 661 17.37 1.65 8.57
C ASN A 661 18.61 0.76 8.35
N SER A 662 19.20 0.78 7.16
CA SER A 662 20.44 0.06 6.87
C SER A 662 21.45 0.95 6.17
N THR A 663 22.73 0.66 6.40
CA THR A 663 23.84 1.13 5.56
C THR A 663 24.13 0.17 4.39
N LYS A 664 23.44 -0.98 4.30
CA LYS A 664 23.51 -1.88 3.14
C LYS A 664 22.69 -1.32 1.97
N LYS A 665 21.51 -0.78 2.28
CA LYS A 665 20.67 -0.14 1.28
C LYS A 665 21.16 1.27 1.04
N THR A 666 21.39 1.59 -0.22
CA THR A 666 21.76 2.92 -0.66
C THR A 666 20.50 3.68 -1.07
N ILE A 667 20.61 5.00 -1.18
CA ILE A 667 19.54 5.81 -1.79
C ILE A 667 19.21 5.24 -3.18
N SER A 668 20.22 4.81 -3.96
CA SER A 668 20.05 4.11 -5.24
C SER A 668 19.16 2.87 -5.13
N SER A 669 19.38 2.01 -4.13
CA SER A 669 18.59 0.77 -3.99
C SER A 669 17.15 1.04 -3.57
N SER A 670 16.88 2.06 -2.75
CA SER A 670 15.51 2.44 -2.40
C SER A 670 14.78 3.15 -3.54
N ILE A 671 15.50 3.93 -4.36
CA ILE A 671 14.95 4.40 -5.64
C ILE A 671 14.57 3.20 -6.50
N ILE A 672 15.47 2.24 -6.69
CA ILE A 672 15.18 1.06 -7.49
C ILE A 672 13.95 0.32 -6.93
N SER A 673 13.83 0.11 -5.61
CA SER A 673 12.66 -0.56 -5.02
C SER A 673 11.36 0.21 -5.24
N LYS A 674 11.36 1.54 -5.09
CA LYS A 674 10.19 2.41 -5.34
C LYS A 674 9.81 2.47 -6.81
N VAL A 675 10.81 2.38 -7.67
CA VAL A 675 10.67 2.52 -9.11
C VAL A 675 10.26 1.19 -9.77
N ARG A 676 10.53 0.05 -9.12
CA ARG A 676 10.10 -1.29 -9.56
C ARG A 676 8.58 -1.42 -9.71
N SER A 677 7.80 -0.64 -8.96
CA SER A 677 6.34 -0.64 -9.07
C SER A 677 5.82 0.12 -10.31
N ASP A 678 6.68 0.84 -11.05
CA ASP A 678 6.27 1.53 -12.27
C ASP A 678 6.61 0.68 -13.52
N PRO A 679 5.61 0.25 -14.32
CA PRO A 679 5.83 -0.55 -15.52
C PRO A 679 6.80 0.07 -16.54
N LYS A 680 6.91 1.41 -16.60
CA LYS A 680 7.83 2.12 -17.50
C LYS A 680 9.30 1.87 -17.15
N MET A 681 9.57 1.39 -15.94
CA MET A 681 10.92 1.17 -15.44
C MET A 681 11.32 -0.30 -15.38
N THR A 682 10.39 -1.22 -15.68
CA THR A 682 10.66 -2.66 -15.74
C THR A 682 11.83 -2.98 -16.67
N ALA A 683 11.82 -2.45 -17.91
CA ALA A 683 12.90 -2.65 -18.87
C ALA A 683 14.22 -2.02 -18.42
N VAL A 684 14.16 -0.81 -17.84
CA VAL A 684 15.35 -0.09 -17.35
C VAL A 684 16.03 -0.85 -16.20
N ILE A 685 15.23 -1.40 -15.28
CA ILE A 685 15.71 -2.19 -14.15
C ILE A 685 16.21 -3.55 -14.62
N PHE A 686 15.50 -4.19 -15.55
CA PHE A 686 15.93 -5.44 -16.18
C PHE A 686 17.32 -5.28 -16.79
N TYR A 687 17.53 -4.29 -17.66
CA TYR A 687 18.84 -4.06 -18.29
C TYR A 687 19.92 -3.70 -17.28
N GLN A 688 19.59 -2.94 -16.23
CA GLN A 688 20.54 -2.63 -15.16
C GLN A 688 20.95 -3.89 -14.36
N LYS A 689 20.03 -4.80 -14.06
CA LYS A 689 20.37 -6.06 -13.37
C LYS A 689 21.06 -7.05 -14.30
N TYR A 690 20.62 -7.12 -15.55
CA TYR A 690 21.17 -8.01 -16.56
C TYR A 690 22.66 -7.77 -16.80
N TRP A 691 23.11 -6.51 -16.93
CA TRP A 691 24.52 -6.24 -17.15
C TRP A 691 25.40 -6.56 -15.93
N ILE A 692 24.91 -6.31 -14.71
CA ILE A 692 25.64 -6.66 -13.48
C ILE A 692 25.78 -8.16 -13.37
N LYS A 693 24.71 -8.91 -13.65
CA LYS A 693 24.75 -10.37 -13.73
C LYS A 693 25.76 -10.84 -14.76
N CYS A 694 25.72 -10.33 -16.00
CA CYS A 694 26.69 -10.68 -17.04
C CYS A 694 28.15 -10.39 -16.65
N LEU A 695 28.40 -9.26 -16.00
CA LEU A 695 29.72 -8.89 -15.49
C LEU A 695 30.17 -9.86 -14.39
N SER A 696 29.31 -10.15 -13.43
CA SER A 696 29.59 -11.07 -12.32
C SER A 696 29.83 -12.49 -12.81
N ASP A 697 28.92 -13.02 -13.64
CA ASP A 697 29.01 -14.37 -14.22
C ASP A 697 30.26 -14.49 -15.09
N GLY A 698 30.54 -13.49 -15.94
CA GLY A 698 31.73 -13.47 -16.79
C GLY A 698 33.02 -13.44 -15.98
N MET A 699 33.11 -12.59 -14.94
CA MET A 699 34.27 -12.58 -14.07
C MET A 699 34.47 -13.90 -13.33
N PHE A 700 33.38 -14.55 -12.92
CA PHE A 700 33.43 -15.85 -12.26
C PHE A 700 33.86 -16.97 -13.23
N GLU A 701 33.21 -17.11 -14.37
CA GLU A 701 33.48 -18.13 -15.41
C GLU A 701 34.95 -18.08 -15.89
N TYR A 702 35.51 -16.88 -16.02
CA TYR A 702 36.87 -16.66 -16.49
C TYR A 702 37.89 -16.47 -15.35
N ASN A 703 37.44 -16.60 -14.09
CA ASN A 703 38.24 -16.41 -12.88
C ASN A 703 39.02 -15.08 -12.86
N ASP A 704 38.37 -14.01 -13.32
CA ASP A 704 38.93 -12.66 -13.37
C ASP A 704 38.81 -11.92 -12.04
N THR A 705 39.84 -11.14 -11.74
CA THR A 705 39.84 -10.14 -10.68
C THR A 705 39.56 -8.75 -11.26
N PRO A 706 39.23 -7.74 -10.42
CA PRO A 706 39.09 -6.37 -10.91
C PRO A 706 40.34 -5.83 -11.64
N ASN A 707 41.53 -6.33 -11.32
CA ASN A 707 42.78 -5.96 -12.00
C ASN A 707 42.84 -6.60 -13.39
N THR A 708 42.56 -7.90 -13.51
CA THR A 708 42.65 -8.59 -14.81
C THR A 708 41.56 -8.11 -15.77
N LEU A 709 40.36 -7.81 -15.27
CA LEU A 709 39.34 -7.18 -16.10
C LEU A 709 39.73 -5.76 -16.52
N LEU A 710 40.42 -4.98 -15.68
CA LEU A 710 40.92 -3.66 -16.05
C LEU A 710 41.91 -3.75 -17.23
N GLU A 711 42.86 -4.68 -17.13
CA GLU A 711 43.83 -4.96 -18.20
C GLU A 711 43.13 -5.37 -19.49
N LYS A 712 42.19 -6.32 -19.43
CA LYS A 712 41.38 -6.74 -20.60
C LYS A 712 40.57 -5.59 -21.19
N LEU A 713 40.03 -4.70 -20.35
CA LEU A 713 39.31 -3.49 -20.82
C LEU A 713 40.26 -2.53 -21.55
N TRP A 714 41.48 -2.33 -21.04
CA TRP A 714 42.50 -1.50 -21.69
C TRP A 714 43.00 -2.10 -23.01
N GLU A 715 43.19 -3.42 -23.07
CA GLU A 715 43.48 -4.14 -24.31
C GLU A 715 42.36 -3.95 -25.35
N LYS A 716 41.10 -3.87 -24.89
CA LYS A 716 39.93 -3.51 -25.70
C LYS A 716 39.76 -1.99 -25.93
N GLY A 717 40.78 -1.20 -25.59
CA GLY A 717 40.84 0.24 -25.86
C GLY A 717 40.01 1.13 -24.92
N ALA A 718 39.62 0.63 -23.75
CA ALA A 718 38.95 1.46 -22.74
C ALA A 718 39.92 2.50 -22.16
N LYS A 719 39.48 3.76 -22.05
CA LYS A 719 40.24 4.85 -21.39
C LYS A 719 39.84 5.05 -19.93
N SER A 720 38.69 4.52 -19.55
CA SER A 720 38.11 4.53 -18.20
C SER A 720 37.52 3.13 -17.98
N PRO A 721 37.53 2.55 -16.77
CA PRO A 721 38.07 3.14 -15.56
C PRO A 721 39.60 3.15 -15.56
N GLU A 722 40.19 4.03 -14.77
CA GLU A 722 41.65 4.09 -14.58
C GLU A 722 42.12 3.20 -13.44
N THR A 723 41.19 2.77 -12.59
CA THR A 723 41.49 2.01 -11.38
C THR A 723 40.63 0.75 -11.26
N PRO A 724 41.19 -0.34 -10.71
CA PRO A 724 40.45 -1.57 -10.45
C PRO A 724 39.28 -1.36 -9.48
N THR A 725 39.39 -0.38 -8.59
CA THR A 725 38.35 0.01 -7.63
C THR A 725 37.03 0.35 -8.32
N ALA A 726 37.05 0.96 -9.49
CA ALA A 726 35.82 1.29 -10.20
C ALA A 726 35.08 0.03 -10.67
N ILE A 727 35.81 -0.98 -11.15
CA ILE A 727 35.25 -2.30 -11.52
C ILE A 727 34.70 -3.01 -10.29
N TYR A 728 35.41 -2.92 -9.16
CA TYR A 728 34.90 -3.44 -7.90
C TYR A 728 33.57 -2.77 -7.48
N LEU A 729 33.46 -1.46 -7.62
CA LEU A 729 32.23 -0.71 -7.32
C LEU A 729 31.07 -1.04 -8.28
N TRP A 730 31.38 -1.47 -9.51
CA TRP A 730 30.39 -1.98 -10.45
C TRP A 730 29.81 -3.32 -10.00
N LEU A 731 30.68 -4.25 -9.61
CA LEU A 731 30.27 -5.56 -9.09
C LEU A 731 29.43 -5.45 -7.82
N LYS A 732 29.75 -4.49 -6.94
CA LYS A 732 29.02 -4.28 -5.68
C LYS A 732 27.75 -3.44 -5.82
N GLU A 733 27.34 -3.13 -7.05
CA GLU A 733 26.22 -2.24 -7.36
C GLU A 733 26.30 -0.85 -6.69
N ALA A 734 27.46 -0.48 -6.12
CA ALA A 734 27.67 0.80 -5.45
C ALA A 734 27.60 1.96 -6.44
N VAL A 735 27.92 1.67 -7.70
CA VAL A 735 27.67 2.56 -8.84
C VAL A 735 26.83 1.80 -9.86
N LEU A 736 25.78 2.47 -10.38
CA LEU A 736 24.82 1.87 -11.31
C LEU A 736 25.43 1.34 -12.63
N GLY A 737 26.67 1.72 -12.96
CA GLY A 737 27.46 1.15 -14.05
C GLY A 737 28.62 2.05 -14.52
N PRO A 738 29.22 1.79 -15.70
CA PRO A 738 30.38 2.52 -16.20
C PRO A 738 30.05 3.94 -16.70
N GLN A 739 30.98 4.89 -16.49
CA GLN A 739 30.85 6.24 -17.04
C GLN A 739 30.96 6.24 -18.56
N ASP A 740 31.89 5.43 -19.11
CA ASP A 740 31.98 5.15 -20.54
C ASP A 740 30.99 4.03 -20.91
N PRO A 741 29.91 4.33 -21.66
CA PRO A 741 28.92 3.36 -22.12
C PRO A 741 29.52 2.19 -22.90
N GLU A 742 30.60 2.45 -23.65
CA GLU A 742 31.24 1.48 -24.54
C GLU A 742 31.85 0.30 -23.76
N ASN A 743 32.18 0.50 -22.48
CA ASN A 743 32.65 -0.57 -21.61
C ASN A 743 31.63 -1.68 -21.42
N ILE A 744 30.32 -1.39 -21.53
CA ILE A 744 29.28 -2.41 -21.46
C ILE A 744 29.45 -3.39 -22.63
N ARG A 745 29.68 -2.86 -23.84
CA ARG A 745 29.96 -3.67 -25.03
C ARG A 745 31.28 -4.44 -24.89
N ARG A 746 32.35 -3.77 -24.44
CA ARG A 746 33.66 -4.39 -24.24
C ARG A 746 33.59 -5.56 -23.23
N ILE A 747 32.86 -5.40 -22.13
CA ILE A 747 32.62 -6.48 -21.15
C ILE A 747 31.85 -7.62 -21.83
N GLY A 748 30.84 -7.31 -22.64
CA GLY A 748 30.12 -8.29 -23.44
C GLY A 748 31.05 -9.09 -24.34
N GLU A 749 32.01 -8.45 -25.00
CA GLU A 749 33.00 -9.11 -25.85
C GLU A 749 34.01 -9.94 -25.06
N ILE A 750 34.48 -9.43 -23.92
CA ILE A 750 35.48 -10.10 -23.08
C ILE A 750 34.94 -11.43 -22.56
N TYR A 751 33.65 -11.45 -22.17
CA TYR A 751 32.99 -12.63 -21.60
C TYR A 751 32.01 -13.33 -22.55
N ASN A 752 32.05 -12.97 -23.83
CA ASN A 752 31.20 -13.51 -24.89
C ASN A 752 29.70 -13.54 -24.55
N LYS A 753 29.18 -12.47 -23.94
CA LYS A 753 27.76 -12.32 -23.59
C LYS A 753 27.04 -11.62 -24.74
N GLU A 754 26.53 -12.41 -25.69
CA GLU A 754 25.95 -11.93 -26.96
C GLU A 754 24.88 -10.84 -26.79
N LEU A 755 23.96 -11.01 -25.85
CA LEU A 755 22.91 -10.02 -25.55
C LEU A 755 23.50 -8.69 -25.07
N LEU A 756 24.58 -8.74 -24.27
CA LEU A 756 25.26 -7.53 -23.81
C LEU A 756 25.98 -6.83 -24.98
N ILE A 757 26.58 -7.58 -25.90
CA ILE A 757 27.20 -7.04 -27.13
C ILE A 757 26.13 -6.42 -28.05
N ARG A 758 24.98 -7.07 -28.21
CA ARG A 758 23.90 -6.63 -29.09
C ARG A 758 23.19 -5.39 -28.55
N ASP A 759 22.83 -5.42 -27.26
CA ASP A 759 21.91 -4.46 -26.65
C ASP A 759 22.62 -3.44 -25.72
N TRP A 760 23.97 -3.33 -25.77
CA TRP A 760 24.75 -2.47 -24.87
C TRP A 760 24.29 -1.01 -24.82
N LYS A 761 23.76 -0.47 -25.93
CA LYS A 761 23.23 0.90 -25.98
C LYS A 761 21.99 1.07 -25.11
N LEU A 762 21.07 0.09 -25.16
CA LEU A 762 19.86 0.08 -24.33
C LEU A 762 20.21 -0.06 -22.85
N VAL A 763 21.21 -0.88 -22.54
CA VAL A 763 21.76 -1.01 -21.19
C VAL A 763 22.37 0.32 -20.73
N ALA A 764 23.18 0.97 -21.57
CA ALA A 764 23.77 2.26 -21.25
C ALA A 764 22.73 3.35 -21.01
N GLU A 765 21.68 3.41 -21.83
CA GLU A 765 20.56 4.34 -21.67
C GLU A 765 19.81 4.08 -20.36
N SER A 766 19.56 2.81 -20.03
CA SER A 766 18.91 2.39 -18.79
C SER A 766 19.71 2.81 -17.55
N ILE A 767 21.03 2.56 -17.56
CA ILE A 767 21.92 2.98 -16.47
C ILE A 767 21.97 4.51 -16.36
N LYS A 768 22.03 5.22 -17.49
CA LYS A 768 22.02 6.69 -17.53
C LYS A 768 20.73 7.26 -16.95
N ARG A 769 19.58 6.65 -17.27
CA ARG A 769 18.26 7.00 -16.74
C ARG A 769 18.20 6.83 -15.22
N LEU A 770 18.60 5.68 -14.69
CA LEU A 770 18.66 5.42 -13.24
C LEU A 770 19.61 6.40 -12.53
N ARG A 771 20.77 6.73 -13.12
CA ARG A 771 21.66 7.77 -12.57
C ARG A 771 20.99 9.13 -12.53
N GLY A 772 20.17 9.46 -13.53
CA GLY A 772 19.39 10.70 -13.58
C GLY A 772 18.47 10.82 -12.37
N ILE A 773 17.66 9.80 -12.14
CA ILE A 773 16.73 9.72 -10.99
C ILE A 773 17.51 9.76 -9.67
N HIS A 774 18.58 8.96 -9.55
CA HIS A 774 19.42 8.94 -8.35
C HIS A 774 20.04 10.30 -8.03
N ARG A 775 20.64 10.97 -9.01
CA ARG A 775 21.18 12.33 -8.84
C ARG A 775 20.08 13.33 -8.52
N GLY A 776 18.90 13.20 -9.14
CA GLY A 776 17.73 14.03 -8.87
C GLY A 776 17.28 13.93 -7.41
N LEU A 777 17.13 12.72 -6.90
CA LEU A 777 16.76 12.46 -5.50
C LEU A 777 17.84 12.97 -4.56
N ALA A 778 19.10 12.60 -4.79
CA ALA A 778 20.21 13.02 -3.95
C ALA A 778 20.27 14.55 -3.85
N ARG A 779 20.24 15.29 -4.97
CA ARG A 779 20.22 16.77 -4.97
C ARG A 779 19.04 17.36 -4.19
N LYS A 780 17.87 16.72 -4.22
CA LYS A 780 16.67 17.21 -3.53
C LYS A 780 16.66 16.87 -2.04
N LEU A 781 17.11 15.67 -1.68
CA LEU A 781 17.42 15.31 -0.29
C LEU A 781 18.45 16.25 0.32
N TYR A 782 19.47 16.64 -0.44
CA TYR A 782 20.45 17.65 -0.04
C TYR A 782 19.81 18.97 0.42
N HIS A 783 18.67 19.36 -0.15
CA HIS A 783 17.93 20.56 0.24
C HIS A 783 16.93 20.32 1.37
N LEU A 784 16.39 19.11 1.51
CA LEU A 784 15.45 18.77 2.57
C LEU A 784 16.11 18.38 3.89
N ILE A 785 17.23 17.66 3.87
CA ILE A 785 17.92 17.17 5.07
C ILE A 785 18.23 18.31 6.05
N PRO A 786 18.79 19.46 5.62
CA PRO A 786 18.97 20.59 6.54
C PRO A 786 17.65 21.23 6.99
N LYS A 787 16.60 21.24 6.15
CA LYS A 787 15.28 21.79 6.51
C LYS A 787 14.53 20.90 7.51
N ALA A 788 14.52 19.58 7.30
CA ALA A 788 13.91 18.60 8.19
C ALA A 788 14.68 18.42 9.52
N ALA A 789 15.98 18.71 9.53
CA ALA A 789 16.79 18.74 10.75
C ALA A 789 16.57 19.99 11.62
N ILE A 790 16.02 21.08 11.04
CA ILE A 790 15.88 22.40 11.70
C ILE A 790 14.41 22.79 11.92
N GLU A 791 13.48 22.39 11.04
CA GLU A 791 12.07 22.83 11.03
C GLU A 791 11.14 21.64 10.76
N PHE A 792 10.48 21.15 11.81
CA PHE A 792 9.52 20.04 11.72
C PHE A 792 8.13 20.47 11.17
N GLU A 793 7.94 21.73 10.78
CA GLU A 793 6.61 22.34 10.51
C GLU A 793 6.38 22.93 9.11
N ASN A 794 7.38 22.99 8.22
CA ASN A 794 7.20 23.63 6.91
C ASN A 794 6.68 22.66 5.82
N GLN A 795 5.34 22.61 5.68
CA GLN A 795 4.56 21.84 4.68
C GLN A 795 4.90 22.16 3.21
N GLU A 796 5.50 23.32 2.91
CA GLU A 796 5.80 23.72 1.51
C GLU A 796 6.84 22.81 0.83
N SER A 797 7.68 22.12 1.61
CA SER A 797 8.78 21.29 1.07
C SER A 797 8.34 19.91 0.55
N GLU A 798 7.10 19.49 0.84
CA GLU A 798 6.56 18.16 0.56
C GLU A 798 6.27 17.93 -0.95
N ASN A 799 6.14 19.01 -1.74
CA ASN A 799 5.70 18.95 -3.15
C ASN A 799 6.81 18.89 -4.20
N THR A 800 8.07 18.72 -3.77
CA THR A 800 9.17 18.72 -4.73
C THR A 800 9.20 17.39 -5.49
N ILE A 801 8.78 17.42 -6.76
CA ILE A 801 8.91 16.30 -7.70
C ILE A 801 10.40 15.99 -7.87
N ILE A 802 10.83 14.76 -7.64
CA ILE A 802 12.17 14.21 -7.78
C ILE A 802 12.50 13.89 -9.24
N ASP A 803 11.64 13.11 -9.87
CA ASP A 803 11.73 12.73 -11.28
C ASP A 803 10.37 12.96 -11.89
N GLU A 804 10.32 13.75 -12.96
CA GLU A 804 9.07 14.15 -13.59
C GLU A 804 8.45 13.01 -14.39
N GLU A 805 9.31 12.13 -14.92
CA GLU A 805 8.94 11.00 -15.76
C GLU A 805 8.31 9.84 -14.99
N LEU A 806 8.75 9.64 -13.76
CA LEU A 806 8.19 8.68 -12.80
C LEU A 806 7.25 9.33 -11.79
N GLU A 807 7.14 10.66 -11.81
CA GLU A 807 6.34 11.48 -10.91
C GLU A 807 6.61 11.23 -9.42
N LEU A 808 7.79 10.71 -9.14
CA LEU A 808 8.28 10.54 -7.79
C LEU A 808 8.40 11.89 -7.12
N SER A 809 7.85 12.03 -5.93
CA SER A 809 7.90 13.21 -5.08
C SER A 809 8.64 12.89 -3.78
N LEU A 810 9.17 13.91 -3.10
CA LEU A 810 9.88 13.70 -1.84
C LEU A 810 9.01 13.05 -0.76
N GLU A 811 7.70 13.27 -0.81
CA GLU A 811 6.70 12.61 0.02
C GLU A 811 6.80 11.07 -0.07
N ASP A 812 7.01 10.54 -1.28
CA ASP A 812 7.11 9.10 -1.51
C ASP A 812 8.27 8.50 -0.72
N PHE A 813 9.39 9.21 -0.57
CA PHE A 813 10.60 8.72 0.10
C PHE A 813 10.67 9.06 1.59
N ARG A 814 9.69 9.81 2.12
CA ARG A 814 9.64 10.21 3.52
C ARG A 814 9.83 8.99 4.43
N ASN A 815 9.02 7.95 4.28
CA ASN A 815 9.10 6.80 5.19
C ASN A 815 10.34 5.90 4.99
N SER A 816 11.17 6.16 3.98
CA SER A 816 12.31 5.31 3.61
C SER A 816 13.67 5.84 4.07
N ILE A 817 13.77 7.09 4.55
CA ILE A 817 15.06 7.73 4.89
C ILE A 817 15.03 8.20 6.34
N SER A 818 16.02 7.79 7.12
CA SER A 818 16.22 8.23 8.50
C SER A 818 17.56 8.94 8.67
N LEU A 819 17.57 10.02 9.44
CA LEU A 819 18.75 10.83 9.75
C LEU A 819 19.13 10.62 11.21
N GLU A 820 20.37 10.23 11.47
CA GLU A 820 20.84 9.89 12.81
C GLU A 820 22.11 10.67 13.16
N MET A 821 22.08 11.48 14.21
CA MET A 821 23.26 12.24 14.64
C MET A 821 24.19 11.37 15.48
N VAL A 822 25.44 11.25 15.07
CA VAL A 822 26.47 10.46 15.76
C VAL A 822 26.86 11.11 17.08
N ILE A 823 26.73 10.40 18.20
CA ILE A 823 27.24 10.81 19.52
C ILE A 823 28.67 10.30 19.72
N SER A 824 28.93 9.03 19.42
CA SER A 824 30.23 8.38 19.66
C SER A 824 30.55 7.33 18.62
N CYS A 825 31.85 7.07 18.42
CA CYS A 825 32.38 6.02 17.56
C CYS A 825 33.45 5.24 18.33
N GLU A 826 33.24 3.95 18.54
CA GLU A 826 34.12 3.08 19.33
C GLU A 826 34.58 1.89 18.49
N LYS A 827 35.89 1.60 18.48
CA LYS A 827 36.41 0.39 17.83
C LYS A 827 36.11 -0.81 18.73
N VAL A 828 35.43 -1.82 18.21
CA VAL A 828 34.90 -2.96 18.99
C VAL A 828 35.76 -4.23 18.84
N GLY A 829 36.77 -4.20 17.96
CA GLY A 829 37.52 -5.41 17.58
C GLY A 829 36.73 -6.26 16.58
N ASP A 830 37.06 -7.54 16.51
CA ASP A 830 36.47 -8.47 15.53
C ASP A 830 35.09 -8.97 15.99
N ILE A 831 34.05 -8.74 15.18
CA ILE A 831 32.66 -9.12 15.48
C ILE A 831 32.06 -9.98 14.38
N PRO A 832 31.07 -10.84 14.67
CA PRO A 832 30.41 -11.67 13.67
C PRO A 832 29.83 -10.86 12.51
N ILE A 833 30.06 -11.28 11.26
CA ILE A 833 29.56 -10.57 10.06
C ILE A 833 28.04 -10.38 10.10
N SER A 834 27.30 -11.33 10.69
CA SER A 834 25.84 -11.31 10.83
C SER A 834 25.29 -10.17 11.70
N GLN A 835 26.15 -9.52 12.50
CA GLN A 835 25.80 -8.40 13.40
C GLN A 835 26.05 -7.02 12.78
N LEU A 836 26.71 -6.95 11.62
CA LEU A 836 27.03 -5.70 10.93
C LEU A 836 25.81 -5.08 10.24
N ASP A 837 25.87 -3.77 10.04
CA ASP A 837 24.95 -2.96 9.25
C ASP A 837 23.49 -3.00 9.68
N LYS A 838 23.27 -3.52 10.88
CA LYS A 838 22.00 -3.54 11.60
C LYS A 838 22.08 -2.49 12.70
N LEU A 839 21.06 -1.65 12.77
CA LEU A 839 20.86 -0.79 13.93
C LEU A 839 20.65 -1.69 15.16
N ASN A 840 21.58 -1.59 16.11
CA ASN A 840 21.57 -2.26 17.39
C ASN A 840 21.26 -1.23 18.47
N PHE A 841 20.61 -1.64 19.55
CA PHE A 841 20.25 -0.74 20.62
C PHE A 841 21.22 -0.87 21.74
N ASN A 842 21.67 0.28 22.27
CA ASN A 842 22.47 0.28 23.48
C ASN A 842 21.58 -0.16 24.64
N THR A 843 21.64 -1.45 24.98
CA THR A 843 20.98 -2.03 26.16
C THR A 843 21.62 -1.60 27.48
N GLN A 844 22.78 -0.93 27.45
CA GLN A 844 23.48 -0.39 28.61
C GLN A 844 23.05 1.05 28.90
N GLY A 845 21.94 1.17 29.62
CA GLY A 845 21.43 2.44 30.12
C GLY A 845 20.50 2.25 31.31
N LYS A 846 20.84 1.32 32.22
CA LYS A 846 20.29 1.21 33.59
C LYS A 846 21.33 0.55 34.49
N TYR A 847 21.65 1.26 35.57
CA TYR A 847 22.41 0.95 36.80
C TYR A 847 23.54 1.97 37.00
N ASP A 848 23.12 3.19 37.34
CA ASP A 848 23.80 4.10 38.28
C ASP A 848 22.84 5.27 38.55
N ASN A 849 21.88 4.98 39.43
CA ASN A 849 21.25 5.86 40.43
C ASN A 849 20.29 5.02 41.27
#